data_AF-A0AAE9NH09-F1
#
_entry.id   AF-A0AAE9NH09-F1
#
_cell.length_a   1.000
_cell.length_b   1.000
_cell.length_c   1.000
_cell.angle_alpha   90.00
_cell.angle_beta   90.00
_cell.angle_gamma   90.00
#
_symmetry.space_group_name_H-M   'P 1'
#
loop_
_entity.id
_entity.type
_entity.pdbx_description
1 polymer ?
#
loop_
_entity_poly.entity_id
_entity_poly.type
_entity_poly.pdbx_seq_one_letter_code
_entity_poly.pdbx_strand_id
1 'polypeptide(L)'
;MRLRERFSVRDLFVRRVRRRLVTGFAASLGVAASIAAAGAQDTTKSLTPDSIKAAIAQVDSAYIKANAATSNNWPTVGLDYAETRFSKLNQITSDNVKSLGLVWTYNLESSRGVEATPVVVDGIMYQTASWSVVHAIDARTGKRIWTFDPQVNRELGYKGCCDVVNRGVALYKGKVFVAAYDGRLIALDAATGKKVWEKDTLIDHEHSYTITGAPRVFNGKVVIGQGGAEYGARGYVTAYDAESGNQLWRWFTVPGDPSKPFEDESMEKAAKTWDPAGQYWLNGGGGTPWDTITFDPELNLVYIGTGNGSPWNRNVRSPAGGDNLYLASIVALNADTGKYAWHYQETPGDHWDYTSTQPMILADISIDGAPRKVILHAPKNGFFFVIDRTNGKFISAKNFVDVNWATGYDANGRPIEVPAARGDAAYDSIPGPYGAHNWHPMSFNPQTGLVYLPAQNVPLNLIPEKKFKQNAATPGKFGGATGWNVGFVLNGEPPKSLPFGRLIAWDPVRQKEAWRVEYPSPWNGGTLTTAGNLVFQGTADGRFVAYDAKTGKALWETPTGTGVVAAASTYMLDGVQYVSIAVGWGGVYGMAQRATERQSPGTVYTFALNGKAPLPEFVKYQTEGLIQGVKYDPKDVPEGTALYVAACATCHGVPGVDKGGNVRNLGYVPAEEIANLKNIVFKGPFRDKGMPDFTGKLTEADVVKIQAFIQGTADAIRPKK
;
A
#
# COMPACT_ATOMS: atom_id res chain seq x y z
N MET A 1 -78.15 -34.49 -13.10
CA MET A 1 -77.37 -33.33 -13.58
C MET A 1 -76.12 -33.22 -12.69
N ARG A 2 -74.96 -33.58 -13.27
CA ARG A 2 -73.56 -33.59 -12.75
C ARG A 2 -73.30 -33.96 -11.26
N LEU A 3 -73.07 -35.26 -11.09
CA LEU A 3 -72.49 -36.05 -9.98
C LEU A 3 -70.94 -35.90 -10.00
N ARG A 4 -70.07 -36.20 -9.00
CA ARG A 4 -70.12 -36.75 -7.62
C ARG A 4 -68.66 -36.73 -7.04
N GLU A 5 -68.49 -36.47 -5.74
CA GLU A 5 -67.90 -37.35 -4.67
C GLU A 5 -66.37 -37.63 -4.72
N ARG A 6 -65.60 -37.86 -3.65
CA ARG A 6 -65.68 -37.80 -2.16
C ARG A 6 -64.23 -38.06 -1.65
N PHE A 7 -63.82 -37.45 -0.53
CA PHE A 7 -63.31 -38.04 0.74
C PHE A 7 -62.67 -39.46 0.66
N SER A 8 -61.62 -39.90 1.38
CA SER A 8 -61.05 -39.55 2.69
C SER A 8 -60.06 -40.66 3.13
N VAL A 9 -58.91 -40.27 3.72
CA VAL A 9 -58.26 -40.77 4.97
C VAL A 9 -57.71 -42.23 5.13
N ARG A 10 -56.41 -42.27 5.49
CA ARG A 10 -55.61 -43.15 6.41
C ARG A 10 -55.30 -44.64 6.12
N ASP A 11 -53.98 -44.87 6.23
CA ASP A 11 -53.21 -45.83 7.04
C ASP A 11 -53.28 -47.36 6.87
N LEU A 12 -52.05 -47.91 7.02
CA LEU A 12 -51.63 -49.17 7.67
C LEU A 12 -51.48 -50.47 6.83
N PHE A 13 -50.19 -50.78 6.65
CA PHE A 13 -49.50 -52.08 6.57
C PHE A 13 -50.28 -53.37 6.90
N VAL A 14 -50.18 -54.38 6.02
CA VAL A 14 -50.10 -55.82 6.38
C VAL A 14 -49.19 -56.59 5.40
N ARG A 15 -48.45 -57.56 5.95
CA ARG A 15 -47.44 -58.45 5.36
C ARG A 15 -48.00 -59.81 4.91
N ARG A 16 -47.19 -60.49 4.07
CA ARG A 16 -47.04 -61.97 3.78
C ARG A 16 -47.93 -62.59 2.69
N VAL A 17 -47.30 -63.34 1.77
CA VAL A 17 -47.21 -64.83 1.73
C VAL A 17 -46.11 -65.27 0.73
N ARG A 18 -45.60 -66.49 0.90
CA ARG A 18 -44.36 -67.12 0.40
C ARG A 18 -44.62 -68.16 -0.73
N ARG A 19 -43.54 -68.45 -1.51
CA ARG A 19 -43.09 -69.76 -2.09
C ARG A 19 -43.89 -70.32 -3.30
N ARG A 20 -43.34 -71.03 -4.31
CA ARG A 20 -42.13 -71.86 -4.46
C ARG A 20 -41.91 -72.23 -5.97
N LEU A 21 -40.64 -72.46 -6.38
CA LEU A 21 -40.07 -73.44 -7.34
C LEU A 21 -40.70 -73.66 -8.74
N VAL A 22 -39.89 -73.63 -9.81
CA VAL A 22 -39.38 -74.81 -10.57
C VAL A 22 -38.27 -74.35 -11.55
N THR A 23 -37.26 -75.22 -11.68
CA THR A 23 -36.04 -75.20 -12.51
C THR A 23 -36.26 -75.30 -14.03
N GLY A 24 -35.34 -74.69 -14.81
CA GLY A 24 -35.18 -74.95 -16.25
C GLY A 24 -33.80 -74.50 -16.76
N PHE A 25 -33.01 -75.47 -17.21
CA PHE A 25 -31.66 -75.35 -17.79
C PHE A 25 -31.67 -74.61 -19.14
N ALA A 26 -30.68 -73.74 -19.40
CA ALA A 26 -30.05 -73.59 -20.72
C ALA A 26 -28.78 -72.72 -20.63
N ALA A 27 -27.68 -73.28 -21.11
CA ALA A 27 -26.36 -72.66 -21.19
C ALA A 27 -26.30 -71.60 -22.30
N SER A 28 -25.58 -70.49 -22.08
CA SER A 28 -24.77 -69.82 -23.12
C SER A 28 -24.01 -68.59 -22.59
N LEU A 29 -22.72 -68.56 -22.92
CA LEU A 29 -21.79 -67.43 -23.04
C LEU A 29 -21.66 -66.44 -21.87
N GLY A 30 -20.61 -66.64 -21.08
CA GLY A 30 -20.02 -65.59 -20.25
C GLY A 30 -19.37 -64.51 -21.10
N VAL A 31 -20.01 -63.34 -21.18
CA VAL A 31 -19.34 -62.07 -21.42
C VAL A 31 -19.18 -61.41 -20.05
N ALA A 32 -17.96 -61.44 -19.52
CA ALA A 32 -17.62 -60.67 -18.33
C ALA A 32 -17.62 -59.18 -18.73
N ALA A 33 -18.74 -58.49 -18.48
CA ALA A 33 -18.78 -57.04 -18.51
C ALA A 33 -17.98 -56.51 -17.31
N SER A 34 -16.73 -56.13 -17.56
CA SER A 34 -15.92 -55.35 -16.64
C SER A 34 -16.59 -53.97 -16.51
N ILE A 35 -17.33 -53.75 -15.42
CA ILE A 35 -17.72 -52.40 -15.02
C ILE A 35 -16.44 -51.72 -14.56
N ALA A 36 -15.75 -51.05 -15.49
CA ALA A 36 -14.74 -50.08 -15.14
C ALA A 36 -15.46 -48.92 -14.45
N ALA A 37 -15.49 -48.96 -13.12
CA ALA A 37 -15.66 -47.76 -12.33
C ALA A 37 -14.49 -46.84 -12.68
N ALA A 38 -14.71 -45.91 -13.60
CA ALA A 38 -13.83 -44.76 -13.78
C ALA A 38 -13.94 -43.95 -12.49
N GLY A 39 -13.12 -44.32 -11.50
CA GLY A 39 -12.80 -43.43 -10.41
C GLY A 39 -12.28 -42.15 -11.03
N ALA A 40 -12.98 -41.04 -10.82
CA ALA A 40 -12.43 -39.73 -11.03
C ALA A 40 -11.17 -39.66 -10.14
N GLN A 41 -10.00 -39.90 -10.74
CA GLN A 41 -8.75 -39.53 -10.12
C GLN A 41 -8.82 -38.02 -9.96
N ASP A 42 -8.91 -37.59 -8.71
CA ASP A 42 -8.71 -36.22 -8.30
C ASP A 42 -7.25 -35.85 -8.62
N THR A 43 -6.98 -35.48 -9.87
CA THR A 43 -5.67 -35.05 -10.33
C THR A 43 -5.43 -33.60 -9.94
N THR A 44 -5.63 -33.25 -8.66
CA THR A 44 -5.11 -32.00 -8.13
C THR A 44 -3.59 -32.09 -8.23
N LYS A 45 -3.00 -31.32 -9.13
CA LYS A 45 -1.56 -31.24 -9.35
C LYS A 45 -0.90 -30.75 -8.05
N SER A 46 -0.40 -31.69 -7.23
CA SER A 46 0.25 -31.36 -5.97
C SER A 46 1.52 -30.55 -6.24
N LEU A 47 1.66 -29.41 -5.57
CA LEU A 47 2.87 -28.58 -5.67
C LEU A 47 4.03 -29.27 -4.94
N THR A 48 4.99 -29.81 -5.70
CA THR A 48 6.28 -30.28 -5.19
C THR A 48 7.33 -29.18 -5.32
N PRO A 49 8.42 -29.18 -4.52
CA PRO A 49 9.50 -28.21 -4.68
C PRO A 49 10.05 -28.11 -6.11
N ASP A 50 10.19 -29.24 -6.81
CA ASP A 50 10.65 -29.27 -8.21
C ASP A 50 9.64 -28.61 -9.17
N SER A 51 8.34 -28.84 -8.96
CA SER A 51 7.30 -28.20 -9.76
C SER A 51 7.25 -26.69 -9.56
N ILE A 52 7.46 -26.22 -8.32
CA ILE A 52 7.54 -24.79 -8.00
C ILE A 52 8.78 -24.18 -8.64
N LYS A 53 9.93 -24.84 -8.50
CA LYS A 53 11.18 -24.40 -9.11
C LYS A 53 11.05 -24.27 -10.62
N ALA A 54 10.46 -25.24 -11.30
CA ALA A 54 10.19 -25.19 -12.73
C ALA A 54 9.24 -24.04 -13.11
N ALA A 55 8.14 -23.88 -12.37
CA ALA A 55 7.16 -22.83 -12.60
C ALA A 55 7.73 -21.40 -12.45
N ILE A 56 8.65 -21.18 -11.50
CA ILE A 56 9.24 -19.85 -11.27
C ILE A 56 10.53 -19.64 -12.07
N ALA A 57 11.24 -20.71 -12.48
CA ALA A 57 12.44 -20.61 -13.32
C ALA A 57 12.17 -19.95 -14.68
N GLN A 58 10.96 -20.16 -15.24
CA GLN A 58 10.53 -19.51 -16.48
C GLN A 58 10.18 -18.04 -16.32
N VAL A 59 10.01 -17.51 -15.09
CA VAL A 59 9.62 -16.11 -14.88
C VAL A 59 10.80 -15.20 -15.19
N ASP A 60 10.88 -14.73 -16.42
CA ASP A 60 11.80 -13.69 -16.87
C ASP A 60 11.05 -12.54 -17.56
N SER A 61 11.79 -11.60 -18.15
CA SER A 61 11.16 -10.46 -18.84
C SER A 61 10.32 -10.87 -20.05
N ALA A 62 10.67 -11.95 -20.75
CA ALA A 62 9.87 -12.46 -21.85
C ALA A 62 8.57 -13.08 -21.35
N TYR A 63 8.64 -13.86 -20.26
CA TYR A 63 7.46 -14.42 -19.60
C TYR A 63 6.49 -13.34 -19.12
N ILE A 64 6.97 -12.28 -18.45
CA ILE A 64 6.12 -11.19 -17.95
C ILE A 64 5.42 -10.47 -19.12
N LYS A 65 6.15 -10.19 -20.22
CA LYS A 65 5.58 -9.59 -21.43
C LYS A 65 4.53 -10.51 -22.07
N ALA A 66 4.81 -11.81 -22.17
CA ALA A 66 3.88 -12.78 -22.73
C ALA A 66 2.63 -12.95 -21.86
N ASN A 67 2.77 -12.95 -20.54
CA ASN A 67 1.64 -13.06 -19.61
C ASN A 67 0.67 -11.88 -19.75
N ALA A 68 1.13 -10.67 -20.07
CA ALA A 68 0.25 -9.52 -20.32
C ALA A 68 -0.73 -9.75 -21.49
N ALA A 69 -0.49 -10.75 -22.36
CA ALA A 69 -1.40 -11.12 -23.44
C ALA A 69 -2.67 -11.85 -22.93
N THR A 70 -2.57 -12.62 -21.84
CA THR A 70 -3.66 -13.49 -21.33
C THR A 70 -4.09 -13.17 -19.89
N SER A 71 -3.18 -12.65 -19.07
CA SER A 71 -3.35 -12.39 -17.64
C SER A 71 -3.71 -13.65 -16.83
N ASN A 72 -3.32 -14.84 -17.30
CA ASN A 72 -3.58 -16.09 -16.57
C ASN A 72 -2.85 -16.11 -15.23
N ASN A 73 -1.67 -15.51 -15.16
CA ASN A 73 -0.90 -15.34 -13.94
C ASN A 73 -0.79 -13.85 -13.58
N TRP A 74 -0.35 -13.56 -12.35
CA TRP A 74 -0.05 -12.23 -11.84
C TRP A 74 1.42 -12.15 -11.38
N PRO A 75 2.39 -12.14 -12.32
CA PRO A 75 3.81 -12.37 -12.01
C PRO A 75 4.54 -11.17 -11.38
N THR A 76 3.95 -9.98 -11.43
CA THR A 76 4.49 -8.75 -10.82
C THR A 76 3.39 -8.07 -10.00
N VAL A 77 3.74 -7.20 -9.05
CA VAL A 77 2.73 -6.50 -8.23
C VAL A 77 1.73 -5.69 -9.07
N GLY A 78 2.14 -5.20 -10.25
CA GLY A 78 1.32 -4.45 -11.19
C GLY A 78 0.73 -5.28 -12.34
N LEU A 79 0.75 -6.63 -12.26
CA LEU A 79 0.44 -7.60 -13.34
C LEU A 79 1.46 -7.62 -14.48
N ASP A 80 1.79 -6.46 -15.04
CA ASP A 80 2.69 -6.27 -16.16
C ASP A 80 3.71 -5.15 -15.86
N TYR A 81 4.66 -4.91 -16.77
CA TYR A 81 5.67 -3.85 -16.60
C TYR A 81 5.11 -2.42 -16.72
N ALA A 82 3.93 -2.29 -17.33
CA ALA A 82 3.19 -1.05 -17.45
C ALA A 82 2.37 -0.73 -16.18
N GLU A 83 2.30 -1.68 -15.25
CA GLU A 83 1.54 -1.65 -14.00
C GLU A 83 0.06 -1.31 -14.18
N THR A 84 -0.53 -1.75 -15.30
CA THR A 84 -1.92 -1.42 -15.65
C THR A 84 -2.93 -1.93 -14.63
N ARG A 85 -2.60 -3.03 -13.95
CA ARG A 85 -3.50 -3.77 -13.06
C ARG A 85 -4.83 -4.12 -13.73
N PHE A 86 -4.79 -4.32 -15.05
CA PHE A 86 -5.92 -4.75 -15.86
C PHE A 86 -5.78 -6.20 -16.28
N SER A 87 -6.61 -7.06 -15.69
CA SER A 87 -6.66 -8.46 -16.09
C SER A 87 -7.53 -8.64 -17.33
N LYS A 88 -7.02 -9.37 -18.33
CA LYS A 88 -7.80 -9.80 -19.48
C LYS A 88 -8.78 -10.94 -19.19
N LEU A 89 -8.76 -11.48 -17.97
CA LEU A 89 -9.70 -12.51 -17.55
C LEU A 89 -11.12 -11.96 -17.43
N ASN A 90 -12.08 -12.75 -17.88
CA ASN A 90 -13.49 -12.39 -17.96
C ASN A 90 -14.44 -13.57 -17.64
N GLN A 91 -14.00 -14.56 -16.87
CA GLN A 91 -14.91 -15.59 -16.36
C GLN A 91 -15.82 -15.01 -15.28
N ILE A 92 -15.30 -14.09 -14.46
CA ILE A 92 -16.06 -13.24 -13.56
C ILE A 92 -16.36 -11.92 -14.28
N THR A 93 -17.65 -11.61 -14.43
CA THR A 93 -18.15 -10.44 -15.15
C THR A 93 -19.21 -9.69 -14.34
N SER A 94 -19.61 -8.51 -14.81
CA SER A 94 -20.72 -7.75 -14.26
C SER A 94 -22.02 -8.55 -14.12
N ASP A 95 -22.23 -9.59 -14.94
CA ASP A 95 -23.49 -10.35 -14.96
C ASP A 95 -23.53 -11.46 -13.88
N ASN A 96 -22.36 -12.00 -13.53
CA ASN A 96 -22.24 -13.17 -12.65
C ASN A 96 -21.47 -12.92 -11.35
N VAL A 97 -20.87 -11.74 -11.16
CA VAL A 97 -20.10 -11.39 -9.94
C VAL A 97 -20.92 -11.51 -8.65
N LYS A 98 -22.25 -11.39 -8.72
CA LYS A 98 -23.16 -11.65 -7.58
C LYS A 98 -23.04 -13.07 -7.00
N SER A 99 -22.52 -14.03 -7.77
CA SER A 99 -22.27 -15.41 -7.33
C SER A 99 -20.84 -15.62 -6.79
N LEU A 100 -20.05 -14.56 -6.68
CA LEU A 100 -18.70 -14.62 -6.12
C LEU A 100 -18.78 -14.99 -4.64
N GLY A 101 -17.98 -15.96 -4.22
CA GLY A 101 -17.96 -16.46 -2.86
C GLY A 101 -16.56 -16.86 -2.42
N LEU A 102 -16.36 -16.93 -1.11
CA LEU A 102 -15.07 -17.26 -0.52
C LEU A 102 -14.69 -18.73 -0.81
N VAL A 103 -13.45 -18.97 -1.19
CA VAL A 103 -12.90 -20.32 -1.42
C VAL A 103 -12.00 -20.75 -0.27
N TRP A 104 -11.11 -19.86 0.16
CA TRP A 104 -10.22 -20.09 1.29
C TRP A 104 -9.71 -18.75 1.85
N THR A 105 -9.18 -18.81 3.06
CA THR A 105 -8.45 -17.72 3.70
C THR A 105 -7.10 -18.21 4.22
N TYR A 106 -6.13 -17.31 4.31
CA TYR A 106 -4.82 -17.59 4.88
C TYR A 106 -4.45 -16.54 5.94
N ASN A 107 -4.11 -16.98 7.15
CA ASN A 107 -3.66 -16.09 8.22
C ASN A 107 -2.18 -15.71 8.03
N LEU A 108 -1.90 -14.42 7.86
CA LEU A 108 -0.56 -13.83 7.72
C LEU A 108 0.14 -13.62 9.07
N GLU A 109 -0.52 -13.90 10.19
CA GLU A 109 0.03 -13.80 11.55
C GLU A 109 0.52 -12.37 11.90
N SER A 110 0.03 -11.36 11.18
CA SER A 110 0.38 -9.95 11.36
C SER A 110 -0.74 -9.18 12.06
N SER A 111 -0.36 -8.10 12.74
CA SER A 111 -1.27 -7.20 13.46
C SER A 111 -1.15 -5.74 13.03
N ARG A 112 -0.30 -5.44 12.04
CA ARG A 112 -0.07 -4.11 11.47
C ARG A 112 -0.52 -4.09 10.00
N GLY A 113 -0.21 -3.02 9.28
CA GLY A 113 -0.64 -2.84 7.90
C GLY A 113 -0.15 -3.94 6.97
N VAL A 114 -1.02 -4.35 6.04
CA VAL A 114 -0.71 -5.25 4.93
C VAL A 114 -1.01 -4.50 3.63
N GLU A 115 0.04 -4.05 2.95
CA GLU A 115 -0.05 -3.20 1.75
C GLU A 115 0.20 -3.98 0.44
N ALA A 116 0.67 -5.22 0.54
CA ALA A 116 1.16 -5.96 -0.61
C ALA A 116 0.05 -6.54 -1.50
N THR A 117 0.23 -6.37 -2.80
CA THR A 117 -0.55 -7.09 -3.83
C THR A 117 -0.02 -8.53 -3.96
N PRO A 118 -0.87 -9.58 -3.87
CA PRO A 118 -0.42 -10.95 -4.05
C PRO A 118 0.08 -11.18 -5.48
N VAL A 119 1.29 -11.73 -5.64
CA VAL A 119 1.80 -12.20 -6.95
C VAL A 119 1.59 -13.70 -7.06
N VAL A 120 1.08 -14.17 -8.20
CA VAL A 120 0.65 -15.56 -8.39
C VAL A 120 1.14 -16.09 -9.73
N VAL A 121 1.89 -17.19 -9.71
CA VAL A 121 2.35 -17.90 -10.92
C VAL A 121 2.11 -19.39 -10.75
N ASP A 122 1.36 -19.99 -11.68
CA ASP A 122 1.06 -21.43 -11.78
C ASP A 122 0.51 -22.07 -10.50
N GLY A 123 -0.21 -21.26 -9.70
CA GLY A 123 -0.83 -21.67 -8.45
C GLY A 123 0.04 -21.49 -7.21
N ILE A 124 1.20 -20.86 -7.34
CA ILE A 124 2.02 -20.41 -6.22
C ILE A 124 1.79 -18.93 -6.00
N MET A 125 1.27 -18.57 -4.84
CA MET A 125 1.11 -17.19 -4.40
C MET A 125 2.26 -16.79 -3.48
N TYR A 126 2.86 -15.63 -3.72
CA TYR A 126 3.79 -14.99 -2.79
C TYR A 126 3.18 -13.69 -2.28
N GLN A 127 3.15 -13.54 -0.96
CA GLN A 127 2.50 -12.43 -0.27
C GLN A 127 3.39 -11.98 0.89
N THR A 128 3.59 -10.68 1.04
CA THR A 128 4.22 -10.14 2.24
C THR A 128 3.21 -9.65 3.27
N ALA A 129 3.64 -9.63 4.52
CA ALA A 129 2.92 -9.05 5.64
C ALA A 129 3.76 -7.93 6.27
N SER A 130 3.32 -7.42 7.42
CA SER A 130 4.07 -6.46 8.21
C SER A 130 5.47 -7.00 8.59
N TRP A 131 6.42 -6.10 8.82
CA TRP A 131 7.82 -6.43 9.12
C TRP A 131 8.56 -7.19 8.00
N SER A 132 8.05 -7.07 6.76
CA SER A 132 8.65 -7.68 5.56
C SER A 132 8.69 -9.21 5.59
N VAL A 133 7.82 -9.84 6.38
CA VAL A 133 7.65 -11.31 6.40
C VAL A 133 7.05 -11.75 5.06
N VAL A 134 7.62 -12.79 4.45
CA VAL A 134 7.18 -13.34 3.16
C VAL A 134 6.50 -14.69 3.37
N HIS A 135 5.35 -14.88 2.76
CA HIS A 135 4.61 -16.14 2.74
C HIS A 135 4.52 -16.67 1.31
N ALA A 136 4.81 -17.96 1.14
CA ALA A 136 4.44 -18.71 -0.05
C ALA A 136 3.24 -19.60 0.27
N ILE A 137 2.21 -19.53 -0.58
CA ILE A 137 0.90 -20.12 -0.35
C ILE A 137 0.50 -20.91 -1.61
N ASP A 138 0.01 -22.12 -1.43
CA ASP A 138 -0.66 -22.87 -2.50
C ASP A 138 -2.01 -22.21 -2.78
N ALA A 139 -2.14 -21.55 -3.92
CA ALA A 139 -3.32 -20.78 -4.28
C ALA A 139 -4.56 -21.66 -4.59
N ARG A 140 -4.39 -22.99 -4.71
CA ARG A 140 -5.51 -23.94 -4.83
C ARG A 140 -6.15 -24.23 -3.48
N THR A 141 -5.33 -24.36 -2.44
CA THR A 141 -5.76 -24.89 -1.14
C THR A 141 -5.71 -23.86 -0.01
N GLY A 142 -5.06 -22.72 -0.22
CA GLY A 142 -4.79 -21.74 0.83
C GLY A 142 -3.78 -22.24 1.88
N LYS A 143 -3.01 -23.30 1.60
CA LYS A 143 -2.04 -23.86 2.55
C LYS A 143 -0.68 -23.18 2.44
N ARG A 144 0.00 -23.02 3.58
CA ARG A 144 1.40 -22.57 3.64
C ARG A 144 2.31 -23.56 2.90
N ILE A 145 3.13 -23.05 2.00
CA ILE A 145 4.28 -23.77 1.43
C ILE A 145 5.49 -23.50 2.31
N TRP A 146 5.82 -22.23 2.51
CA TRP A 146 6.88 -21.77 3.42
C TRP A 146 6.62 -20.34 3.90
N THR A 147 7.34 -19.92 4.94
CA THR A 147 7.39 -18.53 5.41
C THR A 147 8.84 -18.14 5.69
N PHE A 148 9.19 -16.89 5.39
CA PHE A 148 10.49 -16.29 5.66
C PHE A 148 10.30 -15.01 6.46
N ASP A 149 10.86 -14.95 7.67
CA ASP A 149 10.95 -13.72 8.47
C ASP A 149 12.39 -13.19 8.38
N PRO A 150 12.61 -11.96 7.85
CA PRO A 150 13.94 -11.36 7.82
C PRO A 150 14.47 -10.99 9.21
N GLN A 151 13.66 -11.10 10.27
CA GLN A 151 14.01 -10.78 11.65
C GLN A 151 14.40 -9.31 11.86
N VAL A 152 13.67 -8.40 11.20
CA VAL A 152 13.83 -6.94 11.42
C VAL A 152 13.73 -6.62 12.91
N ASN A 153 14.71 -5.92 13.46
CA ASN A 153 14.67 -5.50 14.85
C ASN A 153 13.43 -4.61 15.10
N ARG A 154 12.50 -5.13 15.89
CA ARG A 154 11.20 -4.50 16.13
C ARG A 154 11.34 -3.14 16.83
N GLU A 155 12.39 -2.95 17.63
CA GLU A 155 12.69 -1.66 18.28
C GLU A 155 13.01 -0.55 17.29
N LEU A 156 13.43 -0.89 16.07
CA LEU A 156 13.67 0.07 15.00
C LEU A 156 12.39 0.44 14.24
N GLY A 157 11.22 0.00 14.70
CA GLY A 157 9.92 0.38 14.13
C GLY A 157 9.77 1.89 13.97
N TYR A 158 10.31 2.70 14.89
CA TYR A 158 10.25 4.16 14.81
C TYR A 158 11.04 4.79 13.66
N LYS A 159 11.92 4.05 12.97
CA LYS A 159 12.70 4.58 11.84
C LYS A 159 11.89 4.79 10.56
N GLY A 160 10.69 4.22 10.46
CA GLY A 160 9.79 4.45 9.33
C GLY A 160 8.58 5.26 9.73
N CYS A 161 8.20 6.20 8.87
CA CYS A 161 7.18 7.19 9.17
C CYS A 161 5.77 6.61 9.31
N CYS A 162 5.54 5.48 8.64
CA CYS A 162 4.27 5.23 8.00
C CYS A 162 3.79 3.79 8.17
N ASP A 163 3.98 3.23 9.37
CA ASP A 163 3.77 1.81 9.70
C ASP A 163 4.89 0.88 9.18
N VAL A 164 4.96 -0.34 9.69
CA VAL A 164 5.99 -1.37 9.43
C VAL A 164 5.56 -2.26 8.26
N VAL A 165 5.27 -1.61 7.15
CA VAL A 165 4.58 -2.18 5.98
C VAL A 165 5.55 -2.72 4.93
N ASN A 166 5.02 -3.53 4.01
CA ASN A 166 5.69 -3.95 2.80
C ASN A 166 4.68 -4.09 1.65
N ARG A 167 5.04 -3.64 0.44
CA ARG A 167 4.15 -3.61 -0.74
C ARG A 167 4.27 -4.80 -1.67
N GLY A 168 5.12 -5.77 -1.36
CA GLY A 168 5.17 -7.07 -2.02
C GLY A 168 6.57 -7.52 -2.40
N VAL A 169 6.60 -8.60 -3.18
CA VAL A 169 7.83 -9.21 -3.70
C VAL A 169 7.90 -9.10 -5.22
N ALA A 170 9.10 -9.35 -5.77
CA ALA A 170 9.28 -9.60 -7.18
C ALA A 170 9.67 -11.06 -7.44
N LEU A 171 9.35 -11.56 -8.63
CA LEU A 171 9.72 -12.91 -9.07
C LEU A 171 10.65 -12.83 -10.27
N TYR A 172 11.74 -13.61 -10.26
CA TYR A 172 12.59 -13.76 -11.43
C TYR A 172 13.44 -15.03 -11.35
N LYS A 173 13.45 -15.84 -12.42
CA LYS A 173 14.30 -17.03 -12.63
C LYS A 173 14.48 -17.90 -11.37
N GLY A 174 13.35 -18.35 -10.81
CA GLY A 174 13.33 -19.26 -9.66
C GLY A 174 13.54 -18.59 -8.29
N LYS A 175 13.60 -17.25 -8.24
CA LYS A 175 13.83 -16.48 -7.01
C LYS A 175 12.66 -15.55 -6.68
N VAL A 176 12.48 -15.31 -5.38
CA VAL A 176 11.59 -14.30 -4.81
C VAL A 176 12.44 -13.22 -4.19
N PHE A 177 12.21 -11.96 -4.55
CA PHE A 177 12.96 -10.81 -4.04
C PHE A 177 12.09 -9.99 -3.10
N VAL A 178 12.56 -9.77 -1.88
CA VAL A 178 11.93 -8.90 -0.89
C VAL A 178 12.94 -7.87 -0.42
N ALA A 179 12.48 -6.63 -0.24
CA ALA A 179 13.24 -5.62 0.46
C ALA A 179 12.70 -5.47 1.89
N ALA A 180 13.56 -5.73 2.86
CA ALA A 180 13.24 -5.70 4.27
C ALA A 180 13.22 -4.27 4.80
N TYR A 181 12.40 -4.05 5.82
CA TYR A 181 12.19 -2.74 6.45
C TYR A 181 13.48 -2.07 6.91
N ASP A 182 14.48 -2.83 7.33
CA ASP A 182 15.79 -2.35 7.80
C ASP A 182 16.81 -2.08 6.68
N GLY A 183 16.40 -2.06 5.41
CA GLY A 183 17.25 -1.67 4.29
C GLY A 183 17.90 -2.84 3.53
N ARG A 184 17.67 -4.08 3.94
CA ARG A 184 18.23 -5.25 3.24
C ARG A 184 17.41 -5.62 2.00
N LEU A 185 18.07 -5.87 0.87
CA LEU A 185 17.49 -6.56 -0.29
C LEU A 185 17.86 -8.04 -0.21
N ILE A 186 16.87 -8.93 -0.30
CA ILE A 186 17.03 -10.36 -0.05
C ILE A 186 16.44 -11.15 -1.21
N ALA A 187 17.20 -12.09 -1.75
CA ALA A 187 16.73 -13.09 -2.70
C ALA A 187 16.51 -14.44 -1.99
N LEU A 188 15.35 -15.04 -2.22
CA LEU A 188 14.93 -16.32 -1.67
C LEU A 188 14.75 -17.32 -2.80
N ASP A 189 15.07 -18.58 -2.56
CA ASP A 189 14.68 -19.68 -3.42
C ASP A 189 13.15 -19.82 -3.40
N ALA A 190 12.53 -19.80 -4.58
CA ALA A 190 11.07 -19.72 -4.69
C ALA A 190 10.34 -20.95 -4.16
N ALA A 191 10.97 -22.12 -4.18
CA ALA A 191 10.38 -23.38 -3.73
C ALA A 191 10.51 -23.59 -2.22
N THR A 192 11.56 -23.06 -1.59
CA THR A 192 11.91 -23.39 -0.20
C THR A 192 11.91 -22.19 0.76
N GLY A 193 11.93 -20.97 0.23
CA GLY A 193 12.07 -19.75 1.05
C GLY A 193 13.46 -19.55 1.64
N LYS A 194 14.43 -20.40 1.29
CA LYS A 194 15.81 -20.27 1.77
C LYS A 194 16.49 -19.08 1.13
N LYS A 195 17.23 -18.31 1.93
CA LYS A 195 18.03 -17.19 1.46
C LYS A 195 19.11 -17.65 0.49
N VAL A 196 19.12 -17.06 -0.71
CA VAL A 196 20.15 -17.23 -1.74
C VAL A 196 21.24 -16.19 -1.55
N TRP A 197 20.86 -14.93 -1.44
CA TRP A 197 21.75 -13.82 -1.13
C TRP A 197 21.01 -12.70 -0.39
N GLU A 198 21.77 -11.82 0.27
CA GLU A 198 21.28 -10.63 0.95
C GLU A 198 22.30 -9.50 0.82
N LYS A 199 21.80 -8.27 0.68
CA LYS A 199 22.60 -7.05 0.54
C LYS A 199 22.03 -5.94 1.41
N ASP A 200 22.89 -5.31 2.20
CA ASP A 200 22.57 -4.03 2.79
C ASP A 200 22.58 -2.95 1.69
N THR A 201 21.44 -2.30 1.49
CA THR A 201 21.31 -1.25 0.47
C THR A 201 21.61 0.14 1.02
N LEU A 202 21.71 0.29 2.34
CA LEU A 202 21.86 1.58 3.01
C LEU A 202 23.24 2.17 2.73
N ILE A 203 23.27 3.45 2.36
CA ILE A 203 24.53 4.20 2.21
C ILE A 203 25.08 4.70 3.54
N ASP A 204 24.22 4.73 4.56
CA ASP A 204 24.49 5.25 5.89
C ASP A 204 23.44 4.72 6.86
N HIS A 205 23.88 4.39 8.08
CA HIS A 205 23.05 3.87 9.17
C HIS A 205 22.71 4.94 10.22
N GLU A 206 23.34 6.12 10.15
CA GLU A 206 23.03 7.27 11.02
C GLU A 206 21.68 7.89 10.66
N HIS A 207 21.35 7.96 9.38
CA HIS A 207 20.02 8.37 8.91
C HIS A 207 18.98 7.23 9.05
N SER A 208 17.70 7.62 9.13
CA SER A 208 16.58 6.68 9.25
C SER A 208 16.06 6.27 7.86
N TYR A 209 16.83 5.42 7.19
CA TYR A 209 16.36 4.74 5.99
C TYR A 209 15.51 3.51 6.33
N THR A 210 14.45 3.29 5.56
CA THR A 210 13.65 2.06 5.58
C THR A 210 13.23 1.65 4.17
N ILE A 211 12.86 0.39 3.94
CA ILE A 211 12.27 -0.02 2.65
C ILE A 211 10.88 -0.62 2.86
N THR A 212 9.90 -0.05 2.15
CA THR A 212 8.50 -0.45 2.20
C THR A 212 7.96 -0.87 0.82
N GLY A 213 8.49 -0.32 -0.27
CA GLY A 213 8.10 -0.65 -1.64
C GLY A 213 8.46 -2.08 -2.07
N ALA A 214 7.78 -2.57 -3.10
CA ALA A 214 8.12 -3.84 -3.75
C ALA A 214 9.27 -3.62 -4.76
N PRO A 215 10.30 -4.49 -4.79
CA PRO A 215 11.30 -4.46 -5.85
C PRO A 215 10.65 -4.70 -7.23
N ARG A 216 11.26 -4.19 -8.30
CA ARG A 216 10.93 -4.59 -9.68
C ARG A 216 12.11 -5.33 -10.31
N VAL A 217 11.82 -6.31 -11.17
CA VAL A 217 12.87 -7.06 -11.87
C VAL A 217 12.65 -7.05 -13.38
N PHE A 218 13.64 -6.55 -14.10
CA PHE A 218 13.67 -6.54 -15.56
C PHE A 218 15.09 -6.75 -16.06
N ASN A 219 15.25 -7.48 -17.17
CA ASN A 219 16.54 -7.71 -17.82
C ASN A 219 17.64 -8.21 -16.85
N GLY A 220 17.27 -9.07 -15.90
CA GLY A 220 18.18 -9.62 -14.89
C GLY A 220 18.57 -8.65 -13.77
N LYS A 221 17.90 -7.50 -13.63
CA LYS A 221 18.21 -6.47 -12.63
C LYS A 221 17.08 -6.30 -11.64
N VAL A 222 17.36 -6.42 -10.36
CA VAL A 222 16.44 -6.12 -9.26
C VAL A 222 16.63 -4.66 -8.86
N VAL A 223 15.60 -3.85 -8.99
CA VAL A 223 15.64 -2.42 -8.73
C VAL A 223 14.79 -2.08 -7.51
N ILE A 224 15.37 -1.32 -6.59
CA ILE A 224 14.72 -0.93 -5.34
C ILE A 224 15.18 0.47 -4.89
N GLY A 225 14.25 1.22 -4.31
CA GLY A 225 14.50 2.48 -3.62
C GLY A 225 14.37 2.35 -2.11
N GLN A 226 14.11 3.46 -1.42
CA GLN A 226 13.95 3.51 0.04
C GLN A 226 13.03 4.67 0.43
N GLY A 227 12.59 4.69 1.68
CA GLY A 227 11.93 5.80 2.37
C GLY A 227 12.79 6.39 3.51
N GLY A 228 12.36 7.54 4.04
CA GLY A 228 13.08 8.24 5.14
C GLY A 228 13.07 9.77 5.06
N ALA A 229 12.40 10.38 4.08
CA ALA A 229 12.41 11.84 3.86
C ALA A 229 11.89 12.63 5.08
N GLU A 230 10.98 12.05 5.87
CA GLU A 230 10.43 12.64 7.10
C GLU A 230 11.50 12.85 8.17
N TYR A 231 12.55 12.03 8.16
CA TYR A 231 13.64 12.04 9.15
C TYR A 231 14.85 12.82 8.66
N GLY A 232 15.04 12.90 7.34
CA GLY A 232 16.31 13.30 6.75
C GLY A 232 16.96 12.10 6.09
N ALA A 233 16.91 12.05 4.78
CA ALA A 233 17.46 10.96 3.97
C ALA A 233 17.73 11.49 2.57
N ARG A 234 18.83 11.05 1.95
CA ARG A 234 19.13 11.35 0.55
C ARG A 234 18.52 10.27 -0.32
N GLY A 235 17.56 10.63 -1.16
CA GLY A 235 16.86 9.70 -2.05
C GLY A 235 17.78 9.09 -3.09
N TYR A 236 17.69 7.77 -3.28
CA TYR A 236 18.37 7.05 -4.36
C TYR A 236 17.61 5.78 -4.75
N VAL A 237 17.87 5.30 -5.97
CA VAL A 237 17.42 4.00 -6.47
C VAL A 237 18.65 3.19 -6.91
N THR A 238 18.63 1.88 -6.65
CA THR A 238 19.75 0.99 -6.96
C THR A 238 19.29 -0.22 -7.73
N ALA A 239 20.04 -0.60 -8.76
CA ALA A 239 19.89 -1.88 -9.43
C ALA A 239 20.97 -2.86 -9.00
N TYR A 240 20.54 -4.09 -8.71
CA TYR A 240 21.39 -5.22 -8.38
C TYR A 240 21.20 -6.33 -9.40
N ASP A 241 22.25 -7.06 -9.70
CA ASP A 241 22.17 -8.29 -10.49
C ASP A 241 21.28 -9.32 -9.75
N ALA A 242 20.28 -9.86 -10.44
CA ALA A 242 19.29 -10.75 -9.84
C ALA A 242 19.89 -12.09 -9.37
N GLU A 243 20.99 -12.52 -9.97
CA GLU A 243 21.64 -13.79 -9.63
C GLU A 243 22.54 -13.67 -8.40
N SER A 244 23.42 -12.67 -8.40
CA SER A 244 24.50 -12.50 -7.42
C SER A 244 24.23 -11.45 -6.34
N GLY A 245 23.27 -10.55 -6.58
CA GLY A 245 23.03 -9.38 -5.74
C GLY A 245 24.12 -8.31 -5.86
N ASN A 246 25.01 -8.38 -6.85
CA ASN A 246 26.02 -7.34 -7.05
C ASN A 246 25.37 -6.04 -7.51
N GLN A 247 25.76 -4.91 -6.92
CA GLN A 247 25.29 -3.60 -7.37
C GLN A 247 25.78 -3.33 -8.80
N LEU A 248 24.85 -3.02 -9.70
CA LEU A 248 25.14 -2.71 -11.10
C LEU A 248 25.22 -1.19 -11.31
N TRP A 249 24.23 -0.46 -10.81
CA TRP A 249 24.20 0.99 -10.83
C TRP A 249 23.38 1.54 -9.67
N ARG A 250 23.65 2.81 -9.32
CA ARG A 250 22.87 3.60 -8.38
C ARG A 250 22.68 4.99 -8.95
N TRP A 251 21.46 5.51 -8.84
CA TRP A 251 21.15 6.89 -9.21
C TRP A 251 20.59 7.63 -8.00
N PHE A 252 21.16 8.80 -7.68
CA PHE A 252 20.66 9.67 -6.63
C PHE A 252 19.57 10.58 -7.18
N THR A 253 18.55 10.83 -6.38
CA THR A 253 17.41 11.68 -6.77
C THR A 253 17.64 13.17 -6.50
N VAL A 254 18.57 13.49 -5.60
CA VAL A 254 18.91 14.86 -5.19
C VAL A 254 20.42 15.01 -5.03
N PRO A 255 20.97 16.21 -5.30
CA PRO A 255 22.40 16.47 -5.18
C PRO A 255 22.89 16.28 -3.73
N GLY A 256 24.18 15.94 -3.60
CA GLY A 256 24.86 15.85 -2.32
C GLY A 256 25.49 17.18 -1.92
N ASP A 257 26.53 17.13 -1.09
CA ASP A 257 27.36 18.29 -0.77
C ASP A 257 27.98 18.86 -2.07
N PRO A 258 27.63 20.10 -2.48
CA PRO A 258 28.08 20.68 -3.75
C PRO A 258 29.57 21.00 -3.77
N SER A 259 30.28 20.89 -2.64
CA SER A 259 31.74 20.99 -2.58
C SER A 259 32.46 19.69 -2.96
N LYS A 260 31.73 18.56 -3.06
CA LYS A 260 32.26 17.26 -3.45
C LYS A 260 31.97 16.97 -4.93
N PRO A 261 32.72 16.05 -5.56
CA PRO A 261 32.40 15.60 -6.92
C PRO A 261 30.98 15.03 -7.00
N PHE A 262 30.24 15.43 -8.03
CA PHE A 262 28.92 14.87 -8.33
C PHE A 262 29.04 13.45 -8.89
N GLU A 263 28.08 12.59 -8.55
CA GLU A 263 28.06 11.20 -9.03
C GLU A 263 27.81 11.10 -10.55
N ASP A 264 27.07 12.06 -11.12
CA ASP A 264 26.82 12.18 -12.55
C ASP A 264 26.41 13.61 -12.95
N GLU A 265 26.32 13.87 -14.27
CA GLU A 265 25.90 15.18 -14.81
C GLU A 265 24.49 15.60 -14.39
N SER A 266 23.60 14.64 -14.06
CA SER A 266 22.24 14.95 -13.63
C SER A 266 22.24 15.56 -12.23
N MET A 267 23.15 15.13 -11.34
CA MET A 267 23.36 15.70 -10.02
C MET A 267 24.00 17.09 -10.10
N GLU A 268 24.96 17.31 -11.00
CA GLU A 268 25.53 18.63 -11.23
C GLU A 268 24.47 19.65 -11.70
N LYS A 269 23.60 19.23 -12.64
CA LYS A 269 22.48 20.06 -13.12
C LYS A 269 21.46 20.30 -12.01
N ALA A 270 21.11 19.26 -11.25
CA ALA A 270 20.17 19.36 -10.15
C ALA A 270 20.66 20.35 -9.09
N ALA A 271 21.95 20.32 -8.71
CA ALA A 271 22.54 21.21 -7.71
C ALA A 271 22.30 22.72 -7.98
N LYS A 272 22.19 23.13 -9.25
CA LYS A 272 21.89 24.52 -9.65
C LYS A 272 20.48 24.99 -9.26
N THR A 273 19.60 24.05 -8.90
CA THR A 273 18.22 24.31 -8.49
C THR A 273 18.03 24.31 -6.97
N TRP A 274 19.12 24.20 -6.21
CA TRP A 274 19.13 24.21 -4.75
C TRP A 274 19.98 25.38 -4.25
N ASP A 275 19.51 26.03 -3.19
CA ASP A 275 20.28 27.04 -2.48
C ASP A 275 21.20 26.36 -1.43
N PRO A 276 22.53 26.43 -1.59
CA PRO A 276 23.45 25.82 -0.64
C PRO A 276 23.44 26.49 0.74
N ALA A 277 22.87 27.69 0.89
CA ALA A 277 22.71 28.33 2.21
C ALA A 277 21.83 27.51 3.17
N GLY A 278 20.94 26.66 2.63
CA GLY A 278 20.11 25.74 3.42
C GLY A 278 20.84 24.49 3.91
N GLN A 279 22.09 24.25 3.46
CA GLN A 279 22.88 23.06 3.79
C GLN A 279 22.10 21.73 3.59
N TYR A 280 21.27 21.65 2.55
CA TYR A 280 20.31 20.57 2.32
C TYR A 280 20.90 19.16 2.40
N TRP A 281 22.18 18.99 2.05
CA TRP A 281 22.88 17.72 2.09
C TRP A 281 23.08 17.16 3.50
N LEU A 282 23.08 18.01 4.54
CA LEU A 282 23.20 17.57 5.94
C LEU A 282 21.97 16.78 6.41
N ASN A 283 20.80 17.06 5.85
CA ASN A 283 19.56 16.32 6.12
C ASN A 283 19.18 15.39 4.96
N GLY A 284 20.10 15.19 4.01
CA GLY A 284 19.91 14.38 2.81
C GLY A 284 19.04 15.02 1.71
N GLY A 285 18.26 16.06 1.98
CA GLY A 285 17.47 16.78 0.97
C GLY A 285 16.15 16.11 0.56
N GLY A 286 15.94 14.82 0.84
CA GLY A 286 14.71 14.07 0.54
C GLY A 286 14.77 13.34 -0.81
N GLY A 287 13.64 13.28 -1.52
CA GLY A 287 13.54 12.69 -2.86
C GLY A 287 13.43 11.17 -2.88
N THR A 288 13.13 10.54 -1.74
CA THR A 288 13.14 9.09 -1.56
C THR A 288 12.17 8.36 -2.52
N PRO A 289 12.64 7.44 -3.39
CA PRO A 289 11.79 6.71 -4.33
C PRO A 289 11.21 5.45 -3.68
N TRP A 290 10.22 5.61 -2.79
CA TRP A 290 9.79 4.57 -1.85
C TRP A 290 8.69 3.60 -2.35
N ASP A 291 8.16 3.77 -3.57
CA ASP A 291 7.07 2.91 -4.08
C ASP A 291 7.14 2.63 -5.60
N THR A 292 6.69 3.56 -6.44
CA THR A 292 6.53 3.31 -7.89
C THR A 292 7.87 3.17 -8.62
N ILE A 293 8.00 2.07 -9.38
CA ILE A 293 9.07 1.81 -10.35
C ILE A 293 8.42 1.03 -11.49
N THR A 294 8.37 1.59 -12.70
CA THR A 294 7.77 0.92 -13.87
C THR A 294 8.79 0.81 -15.01
N PHE A 295 8.52 -0.03 -16.01
CA PHE A 295 9.49 -0.32 -17.06
C PHE A 295 8.82 -0.39 -18.44
N ASP A 296 9.39 0.32 -19.43
CA ASP A 296 9.03 0.12 -20.84
C ASP A 296 10.14 -0.69 -21.54
N PRO A 297 9.88 -1.96 -21.88
CA PRO A 297 10.86 -2.80 -22.57
C PRO A 297 11.13 -2.41 -24.02
N GLU A 298 10.26 -1.65 -24.69
CA GLU A 298 10.48 -1.15 -26.05
C GLU A 298 11.45 0.03 -26.06
N LEU A 299 11.32 0.91 -25.06
CA LEU A 299 12.16 2.09 -24.90
C LEU A 299 13.43 1.82 -24.08
N ASN A 300 13.50 0.67 -23.39
CA ASN A 300 14.53 0.32 -22.43
C ASN A 300 14.73 1.39 -21.35
N LEU A 301 13.60 1.96 -20.89
CA LEU A 301 13.54 2.99 -19.85
C LEU A 301 12.84 2.44 -18.62
N VAL A 302 13.45 2.68 -17.46
CA VAL A 302 12.80 2.53 -16.15
C VAL A 302 12.32 3.90 -15.71
N TYR A 303 11.07 3.99 -15.25
CA TYR A 303 10.49 5.20 -14.71
C TYR A 303 10.38 5.06 -13.20
N ILE A 304 10.86 6.07 -12.48
CA ILE A 304 10.78 6.15 -11.02
C ILE A 304 9.99 7.39 -10.63
N GLY A 305 9.22 7.27 -9.56
CA GLY A 305 8.62 8.41 -8.88
C GLY A 305 9.48 8.83 -7.70
N THR A 306 9.79 10.12 -7.57
CA THR A 306 10.63 10.64 -6.49
C THR A 306 9.80 11.30 -5.38
N GLY A 307 10.34 11.25 -4.17
CA GLY A 307 9.67 11.72 -2.96
C GLY A 307 9.67 13.24 -2.74
N ASN A 308 9.13 13.61 -1.60
CA ASN A 308 9.10 14.95 -1.01
C ASN A 308 10.48 15.42 -0.54
N GLY A 309 10.62 16.73 -0.29
CA GLY A 309 11.84 17.32 0.24
C GLY A 309 12.08 17.06 1.73
N SER A 310 13.34 17.09 2.16
CA SER A 310 13.73 17.00 3.57
C SER A 310 14.63 18.17 4.00
N PRO A 311 14.20 19.01 4.98
CA PRO A 311 12.85 19.04 5.57
C PRO A 311 11.78 19.38 4.53
N TRP A 312 10.50 19.16 4.86
CA TRP A 312 9.38 19.49 3.96
C TRP A 312 9.38 20.98 3.61
N ASN A 313 9.62 21.84 4.59
CA ASN A 313 9.61 23.29 4.41
C ASN A 313 10.76 23.76 3.49
N ARG A 314 10.42 24.11 2.24
CA ARG A 314 11.38 24.65 1.25
C ARG A 314 12.17 25.85 1.78
N ASN A 315 11.54 26.76 2.54
CA ASN A 315 12.22 27.98 2.98
C ASN A 315 13.32 27.70 4.01
N VAL A 316 13.30 26.51 4.64
CA VAL A 316 14.39 26.00 5.48
C VAL A 316 15.38 25.21 4.63
N ARG A 317 14.87 24.29 3.79
CA ARG A 317 15.68 23.38 2.97
C ARG A 317 16.53 24.10 1.90
N SER A 318 15.98 25.16 1.32
CA SER A 318 16.52 25.91 0.18
C SER A 318 16.04 27.36 0.27
N PRO A 319 16.65 28.20 1.14
CA PRO A 319 16.11 29.49 1.57
C PRO A 319 15.81 30.49 0.44
N ALA A 320 16.68 30.59 -0.57
CA ALA A 320 16.47 31.43 -1.74
C ALA A 320 15.47 30.84 -2.77
N GLY A 321 14.84 29.70 -2.46
CA GLY A 321 13.92 29.00 -3.34
C GLY A 321 14.62 27.99 -4.23
N GLY A 322 14.17 27.90 -5.48
CA GLY A 322 14.62 26.89 -6.44
C GLY A 322 13.66 25.72 -6.59
N ASP A 323 13.76 25.04 -7.74
CA ASP A 323 12.93 23.89 -8.09
C ASP A 323 13.28 22.64 -7.28
N ASN A 324 14.49 22.59 -6.69
CA ASN A 324 14.99 21.47 -5.89
C ASN A 324 14.90 20.12 -6.62
N LEU A 325 15.49 20.03 -7.81
CA LEU A 325 15.49 18.79 -8.60
C LEU A 325 16.24 17.65 -7.88
N TYR A 326 15.80 16.40 -7.99
CA TYR A 326 14.61 15.91 -8.69
C TYR A 326 13.49 15.54 -7.71
N LEU A 327 13.21 16.37 -6.69
CA LEU A 327 12.05 16.17 -5.80
C LEU A 327 10.74 16.13 -6.60
N ALA A 328 9.74 15.39 -6.11
CA ALA A 328 8.37 15.36 -6.63
C ALA A 328 8.30 15.30 -8.17
N SER A 329 9.01 14.31 -8.73
CA SER A 329 9.21 14.16 -10.17
C SER A 329 8.95 12.73 -10.62
N ILE A 330 8.52 12.61 -11.88
CA ILE A 330 8.69 11.40 -12.67
C ILE A 330 10.07 11.50 -13.33
N VAL A 331 10.91 10.47 -13.17
CA VAL A 331 12.24 10.42 -13.78
C VAL A 331 12.38 9.15 -14.62
N ALA A 332 12.86 9.28 -15.85
CA ALA A 332 13.24 8.16 -16.69
C ALA A 332 14.76 7.95 -16.66
N LEU A 333 15.17 6.72 -16.42
CA LEU A 333 16.56 6.28 -16.47
C LEU A 333 16.71 5.19 -17.53
N ASN A 334 17.87 5.12 -18.17
CA ASN A 334 18.23 3.96 -18.96
C ASN A 334 18.31 2.72 -18.06
N ALA A 335 17.55 1.67 -18.38
CA ALA A 335 17.39 0.51 -17.52
C ALA A 335 18.70 -0.28 -17.26
N ASP A 336 19.65 -0.24 -18.20
CA ASP A 336 20.90 -0.99 -18.11
C ASP A 336 21.97 -0.29 -17.29
N THR A 337 22.02 1.05 -17.38
CA THR A 337 23.12 1.86 -16.85
C THR A 337 22.72 2.76 -15.68
N GLY A 338 21.43 2.98 -15.46
CA GLY A 338 20.92 3.96 -14.50
C GLY A 338 21.12 5.41 -14.94
N LYS A 339 21.65 5.66 -16.15
CA LYS A 339 21.89 7.01 -16.65
C LYS A 339 20.57 7.75 -16.85
N TYR A 340 20.49 8.96 -16.32
CA TYR A 340 19.37 9.89 -16.52
C TYR A 340 19.06 10.09 -18.01
N ALA A 341 17.78 9.96 -18.37
CA ALA A 341 17.26 10.24 -19.71
C ALA A 341 16.47 11.56 -19.73
N TRP A 342 15.40 11.64 -18.94
CA TRP A 342 14.55 12.84 -18.82
C TRP A 342 13.82 12.84 -17.47
N HIS A 343 13.24 13.97 -17.09
CA HIS A 343 12.28 14.05 -15.97
C HIS A 343 11.12 15.00 -16.31
N TYR A 344 10.03 14.87 -15.56
CA TYR A 344 8.97 15.87 -15.43
C TYR A 344 8.72 16.09 -13.94
N GLN A 345 8.89 17.33 -13.48
CA GLN A 345 8.68 17.69 -12.08
C GLN A 345 7.25 18.14 -11.85
N GLU A 346 6.50 17.35 -11.08
CA GLU A 346 5.07 17.57 -10.82
C GLU A 346 4.87 18.69 -9.80
N THR A 347 5.74 18.78 -8.80
CA THR A 347 5.66 19.81 -7.75
C THR A 347 7.02 20.50 -7.55
N PRO A 348 7.37 21.50 -8.38
CA PRO A 348 8.61 22.26 -8.22
C PRO A 348 8.75 22.89 -6.83
N GLY A 349 9.92 22.70 -6.22
CA GLY A 349 10.21 23.19 -4.88
C GLY A 349 9.19 22.69 -3.85
N ASP A 350 8.86 21.40 -3.83
CA ASP A 350 7.91 20.80 -2.87
C ASP A 350 8.04 21.38 -1.45
N HIS A 351 6.89 21.67 -0.84
CA HIS A 351 6.78 22.33 0.47
C HIS A 351 5.76 21.65 1.41
N TRP A 352 5.04 20.63 0.93
CA TRP A 352 3.83 20.14 1.57
C TRP A 352 3.80 18.62 1.77
N ASP A 353 4.95 17.96 1.64
CA ASP A 353 5.03 16.50 1.55
C ASP A 353 4.28 15.96 0.32
N TYR A 354 4.44 16.62 -0.83
CA TYR A 354 3.88 16.15 -2.09
C TYR A 354 4.89 15.28 -2.82
N THR A 355 4.84 13.98 -2.51
CA THR A 355 5.58 12.96 -3.24
C THR A 355 5.00 12.76 -4.65
N SER A 356 5.84 12.29 -5.56
CA SER A 356 5.48 11.75 -6.88
C SER A 356 5.74 10.25 -6.96
N THR A 357 5.69 9.57 -5.81
CA THR A 357 5.99 8.14 -5.66
C THR A 357 4.77 7.25 -5.89
N GLN A 358 3.60 7.83 -6.12
CA GLN A 358 2.35 7.11 -6.32
C GLN A 358 2.44 6.18 -7.54
N PRO A 359 1.67 5.07 -7.58
CA PRO A 359 1.74 4.11 -8.68
C PRO A 359 1.50 4.78 -10.04
N MET A 360 2.45 4.61 -10.97
CA MET A 360 2.36 5.11 -12.34
C MET A 360 1.80 4.01 -13.24
N ILE A 361 1.04 4.40 -14.27
CA ILE A 361 0.57 3.46 -15.30
C ILE A 361 1.12 3.86 -16.65
N LEU A 362 1.76 2.95 -17.36
CA LEU A 362 2.12 3.14 -18.77
C LEU A 362 0.93 2.74 -19.64
N ALA A 363 0.52 3.61 -20.56
CA ALA A 363 -0.60 3.33 -21.44
C ALA A 363 -0.35 3.86 -22.85
N ASP A 364 -0.96 3.21 -23.83
CA ASP A 364 -1.06 3.73 -25.19
C ASP A 364 -2.51 4.20 -25.37
N ILE A 365 -2.72 5.52 -25.45
CA ILE A 365 -4.04 6.15 -25.56
C ILE A 365 -4.10 7.09 -26.76
N SER A 366 -5.31 7.34 -27.28
CA SER A 366 -5.51 8.31 -28.35
C SER A 366 -5.73 9.70 -27.76
N ILE A 367 -4.90 10.67 -28.15
CA ILE A 367 -5.00 12.08 -27.79
C ILE A 367 -5.00 12.87 -29.09
N ASP A 368 -6.01 13.73 -29.28
CA ASP A 368 -6.21 14.51 -30.52
C ASP A 368 -6.21 13.65 -31.79
N GLY A 369 -6.77 12.44 -31.70
CA GLY A 369 -6.86 11.49 -32.82
C GLY A 369 -5.57 10.74 -33.14
N ALA A 370 -4.47 10.97 -32.41
CA ALA A 370 -3.19 10.31 -32.60
C ALA A 370 -2.86 9.35 -31.44
N PRO A 371 -2.25 8.18 -31.69
CA PRO A 371 -1.78 7.30 -30.63
C PRO A 371 -0.59 7.93 -29.90
N ARG A 372 -0.63 7.93 -28.56
CA ARG A 372 0.42 8.46 -27.69
C ARG A 372 0.82 7.43 -26.66
N LYS A 373 2.15 7.26 -26.51
CA LYS A 373 2.77 6.46 -25.47
C LYS A 373 2.92 7.31 -24.22
N VAL A 374 2.09 7.09 -23.20
CA VAL A 374 1.99 7.97 -22.02
C VAL A 374 2.30 7.27 -20.70
N ILE A 375 2.63 8.07 -19.69
CA ILE A 375 2.48 7.78 -18.27
C ILE A 375 1.22 8.49 -17.78
N LEU A 376 0.38 7.76 -17.07
CA LEU A 376 -0.76 8.24 -16.30
C LEU A 376 -0.36 8.25 -14.83
N HIS A 377 -0.51 9.38 -14.14
CA HIS A 377 -0.08 9.50 -12.76
C HIS A 377 -0.95 10.47 -11.96
N ALA A 378 -1.28 10.11 -10.73
CA ALA A 378 -2.14 10.89 -9.83
C ALA A 378 -1.45 11.07 -8.48
N PRO A 379 -0.39 11.89 -8.35
CA PRO A 379 0.37 12.02 -7.11
C PRO A 379 -0.42 12.70 -5.97
N LYS A 380 0.22 12.82 -4.80
CA LYS A 380 -0.37 13.44 -3.60
C LYS A 380 -0.95 14.83 -3.84
N ASN A 381 -0.38 15.60 -4.77
CA ASN A 381 -0.71 17.02 -4.99
C ASN A 381 -2.14 17.27 -5.55
N GLY A 382 -2.87 16.22 -5.94
CA GLY A 382 -4.27 16.32 -6.35
C GLY A 382 -4.51 16.59 -7.83
N PHE A 383 -3.46 16.59 -8.66
CA PHE A 383 -3.55 16.68 -10.11
C PHE A 383 -3.33 15.32 -10.78
N PHE A 384 -4.07 15.05 -11.86
CA PHE A 384 -3.90 13.88 -12.70
C PHE A 384 -3.08 14.27 -13.94
N PHE A 385 -1.90 13.67 -14.08
CA PHE A 385 -0.96 13.95 -15.15
C PHE A 385 -1.04 12.92 -16.26
N VAL A 386 -0.91 13.42 -17.49
CA VAL A 386 -0.60 12.63 -18.68
C VAL A 386 0.70 13.16 -19.26
N ILE A 387 1.74 12.31 -19.29
CA ILE A 387 3.10 12.66 -19.70
C ILE A 387 3.54 11.75 -20.84
N ASP A 388 4.19 12.27 -21.87
CA ASP A 388 4.76 11.45 -22.94
C ASP A 388 5.96 10.65 -22.40
N ARG A 389 5.83 9.32 -22.35
CA ARG A 389 6.87 8.47 -21.74
C ARG A 389 8.11 8.30 -22.60
N THR A 390 8.09 8.76 -23.86
CA THR A 390 9.26 8.68 -24.74
C THR A 390 10.27 9.78 -24.46
N ASN A 391 9.84 10.92 -23.90
CA ASN A 391 10.66 12.13 -23.80
C ASN A 391 10.33 13.05 -22.61
N GLY A 392 9.36 12.70 -21.77
CA GLY A 392 8.99 13.46 -20.57
C GLY A 392 8.15 14.71 -20.84
N LYS A 393 7.70 14.94 -22.08
CA LYS A 393 6.91 16.12 -22.40
C LYS A 393 5.55 16.06 -21.71
N PHE A 394 5.21 17.17 -21.06
CA PHE A 394 3.88 17.43 -20.55
C PHE A 394 2.82 17.32 -21.66
N ILE A 395 1.70 16.65 -21.37
CA ILE A 395 0.54 16.61 -22.25
C ILE A 395 -0.64 17.32 -21.59
N SER A 396 -1.00 16.92 -20.35
CA SER A 396 -2.08 17.57 -19.61
C SER A 396 -1.99 17.33 -18.11
N ALA A 397 -2.59 18.23 -17.33
CA ALA A 397 -2.83 18.08 -15.90
C ALA A 397 -4.16 18.72 -15.49
N LYS A 398 -4.93 18.03 -14.66
CA LYS A 398 -6.17 18.58 -14.08
C LYS A 398 -6.37 18.05 -12.67
N ASN A 399 -6.84 18.91 -11.77
CA ASN A 399 -7.13 18.52 -10.40
C ASN A 399 -8.31 17.53 -10.35
N PHE A 400 -8.11 16.38 -9.69
CA PHE A 400 -9.15 15.34 -9.52
C PHE A 400 -9.84 15.41 -8.15
N VAL A 401 -9.33 16.27 -7.27
CA VAL A 401 -9.97 16.72 -6.02
C VAL A 401 -9.83 18.24 -5.91
N ASP A 402 -10.46 18.83 -4.91
CA ASP A 402 -10.20 20.21 -4.54
C ASP A 402 -8.75 20.36 -4.06
N VAL A 403 -8.10 21.44 -4.48
CA VAL A 403 -6.71 21.78 -4.15
C VAL A 403 -6.63 23.28 -3.88
N ASN A 404 -5.71 23.70 -3.00
CA ASN A 404 -5.53 25.13 -2.70
C ASN A 404 -4.08 25.61 -2.80
N TRP A 405 -3.14 24.76 -3.22
CA TRP A 405 -1.74 25.12 -3.38
C TRP A 405 -1.42 25.67 -4.78
N ALA A 406 -2.23 25.31 -5.79
CA ALA A 406 -2.12 25.78 -7.17
C ALA A 406 -3.52 25.93 -7.80
N THR A 407 -3.65 26.83 -8.77
CA THR A 407 -4.90 27.08 -9.51
C THR A 407 -5.01 26.26 -10.82
N GLY A 408 -3.91 25.66 -11.26
CA GLY A 408 -3.80 24.92 -12.51
C GLY A 408 -2.34 24.71 -12.91
N TYR A 409 -2.13 24.24 -14.14
CA TYR A 409 -0.81 24.13 -14.78
C TYR A 409 -0.79 25.01 -16.03
N ASP A 410 0.33 25.68 -16.27
CA ASP A 410 0.53 26.53 -17.45
C ASP A 410 0.83 25.70 -18.72
N ALA A 411 1.00 26.38 -19.85
CA ALA A 411 1.30 25.75 -21.13
C ALA A 411 2.67 25.04 -21.18
N ASN A 412 3.57 25.34 -20.23
CA ASN A 412 4.87 24.69 -20.09
C ASN A 412 4.83 23.49 -19.12
N GLY A 413 3.66 23.17 -18.56
CA GLY A 413 3.51 22.11 -17.58
C GLY A 413 4.06 22.49 -16.20
N ARG A 414 4.06 23.77 -15.83
CA ARG A 414 4.42 24.22 -14.47
C ARG A 414 3.17 24.63 -13.69
N PRO A 415 3.07 24.35 -12.38
CA PRO A 415 1.92 24.75 -11.59
C PRO A 415 1.85 26.28 -11.44
N ILE A 416 0.64 26.81 -11.51
CA ILE A 416 0.33 28.20 -11.20
C ILE A 416 0.02 28.28 -9.70
N GLU A 417 1.09 28.45 -8.92
CA GLU A 417 1.03 28.40 -7.45
C GLU A 417 0.17 29.51 -6.83
N VAL A 418 -0.49 29.17 -5.73
CA VAL A 418 -1.16 30.14 -4.85
C VAL A 418 -0.13 30.63 -3.82
N PRO A 419 0.26 31.92 -3.82
CA PRO A 419 1.35 32.41 -2.95
C PRO A 419 1.14 32.14 -1.45
N ALA A 420 -0.11 32.17 -0.98
CA ALA A 420 -0.45 31.91 0.41
C ALA A 420 -0.04 30.50 0.88
N ALA A 421 0.04 29.52 -0.02
CA ALA A 421 0.42 28.15 0.31
C ALA A 421 1.91 28.00 0.70
N ARG A 422 2.76 29.02 0.44
CA ARG A 422 4.17 29.07 0.84
C ARG A 422 4.48 30.18 1.85
N GLY A 423 3.45 30.81 2.40
CA GLY A 423 3.59 31.90 3.36
C GLY A 423 3.99 31.42 4.76
N ASP A 424 4.27 32.37 5.65
CA ASP A 424 4.66 32.11 7.04
C ASP A 424 3.49 31.95 8.01
N ALA A 425 2.25 32.06 7.51
CA ALA A 425 1.02 31.93 8.30
C ALA A 425 0.53 30.48 8.34
N ALA A 426 -0.36 30.19 9.28
CA ALA A 426 -1.08 28.92 9.30
C ALA A 426 -1.87 28.74 8.00
N TYR A 427 -1.73 27.57 7.38
CA TYR A 427 -2.37 27.27 6.11
C TYR A 427 -2.94 25.86 6.11
N ASP A 428 -4.23 25.73 5.78
CA ASP A 428 -4.83 24.43 5.54
C ASP A 428 -4.21 23.86 4.26
N SER A 429 -3.46 22.78 4.38
CA SER A 429 -2.80 22.16 3.23
C SER A 429 -3.77 21.19 2.57
N ILE A 430 -4.26 21.52 1.37
CA ILE A 430 -5.18 20.67 0.61
C ILE A 430 -4.51 20.36 -0.74
N PRO A 431 -4.14 19.09 -0.99
CA PRO A 431 -4.58 17.87 -0.27
C PRO A 431 -3.82 17.49 1.01
N GLY A 432 -2.70 18.15 1.29
CA GLY A 432 -1.88 17.90 2.48
C GLY A 432 -1.00 16.64 2.42
N PRO A 433 -0.22 16.36 3.49
CA PRO A 433 0.75 15.26 3.55
C PRO A 433 0.19 13.85 3.27
N TYR A 434 -1.07 13.59 3.64
CA TYR A 434 -1.73 12.31 3.32
C TYR A 434 -2.03 12.17 1.82
N GLY A 435 -2.07 13.28 1.09
CA GLY A 435 -2.28 13.35 -0.35
C GLY A 435 -3.71 13.09 -0.79
N ALA A 436 -4.04 13.62 -1.97
CA ALA A 436 -5.29 13.33 -2.66
C ALA A 436 -5.38 11.86 -3.09
N HIS A 437 -4.24 11.30 -3.47
CA HIS A 437 -4.00 9.90 -3.73
C HIS A 437 -2.63 9.55 -3.13
N ASN A 438 -2.52 8.38 -2.54
CA ASN A 438 -1.28 7.91 -1.90
C ASN A 438 -0.88 6.57 -2.55
N TRP A 439 -0.13 5.72 -1.87
CA TRP A 439 0.41 4.48 -2.42
C TRP A 439 -0.66 3.43 -2.86
N HIS A 440 -1.91 3.55 -2.40
CA HIS A 440 -2.99 2.63 -2.71
C HIS A 440 -3.18 2.53 -4.24
N PRO A 441 -2.90 1.38 -4.90
CA PRO A 441 -2.80 1.38 -6.36
C PRO A 441 -4.07 1.82 -7.12
N MET A 442 -3.88 2.63 -8.17
CA MET A 442 -4.89 2.83 -9.21
C MET A 442 -4.78 1.74 -10.30
N SER A 443 -5.80 1.60 -11.14
CA SER A 443 -5.82 0.65 -12.26
C SER A 443 -6.43 1.27 -13.52
N PHE A 444 -6.00 0.84 -14.71
CA PHE A 444 -6.45 1.40 -15.99
C PHE A 444 -7.12 0.33 -16.84
N ASN A 445 -8.38 0.56 -17.25
CA ASN A 445 -9.08 -0.36 -18.12
C ASN A 445 -9.14 0.16 -19.57
N PRO A 446 -8.40 -0.44 -20.51
CA PRO A 446 -8.32 0.04 -21.89
C PRO A 446 -9.64 -0.13 -22.68
N GLN A 447 -10.58 -0.96 -22.22
CA GLN A 447 -11.90 -1.10 -22.85
C GLN A 447 -12.80 0.09 -22.55
N THR A 448 -12.69 0.63 -21.33
CA THR A 448 -13.45 1.83 -20.91
C THR A 448 -12.69 3.13 -21.18
N GLY A 449 -11.37 3.06 -21.29
CA GLY A 449 -10.48 4.21 -21.32
C GLY A 449 -10.34 4.92 -19.97
N LEU A 450 -10.83 4.33 -18.87
CA LEU A 450 -10.87 4.97 -17.55
C LEU A 450 -9.77 4.44 -16.63
N VAL A 451 -9.31 5.33 -15.75
CA VAL A 451 -8.45 5.02 -14.60
C VAL A 451 -9.30 5.04 -13.33
N TYR A 452 -9.25 3.97 -12.55
CA TYR A 452 -9.93 3.86 -11.26
C TYR A 452 -8.93 4.17 -10.16
N LEU A 453 -9.10 5.30 -9.48
CA LEU A 453 -8.14 5.77 -8.48
C LEU A 453 -8.84 6.01 -7.12
N PRO A 454 -8.30 5.45 -6.02
CA PRO A 454 -8.67 5.83 -4.66
C PRO A 454 -8.27 7.28 -4.39
N ALA A 455 -9.26 8.16 -4.18
CA ALA A 455 -9.05 9.56 -3.84
C ALA A 455 -9.51 9.86 -2.41
N GLN A 456 -8.91 10.87 -1.78
CA GLN A 456 -9.20 11.24 -0.40
C GLN A 456 -8.87 12.71 -0.10
N ASN A 457 -9.36 13.16 1.06
CA ASN A 457 -8.80 14.30 1.77
C ASN A 457 -8.69 13.93 3.25
N VAL A 458 -7.55 14.23 3.87
CA VAL A 458 -7.35 14.11 5.32
C VAL A 458 -6.90 15.48 5.81
N PRO A 459 -7.76 16.23 6.54
CA PRO A 459 -7.50 17.61 6.89
C PRO A 459 -6.23 17.78 7.73
N LEU A 460 -5.33 18.67 7.28
CA LEU A 460 -4.14 19.10 8.03
C LEU A 460 -3.89 20.59 7.83
N ASN A 461 -3.46 21.25 8.91
CA ASN A 461 -2.98 22.63 8.90
C ASN A 461 -1.46 22.64 9.12
N LEU A 462 -0.73 23.41 8.32
CA LEU A 462 0.72 23.54 8.40
C LEU A 462 1.08 24.96 8.83
N ILE A 463 1.96 25.08 9.83
CA ILE A 463 2.54 26.35 10.27
C ILE A 463 4.06 26.23 10.24
N PRO A 464 4.78 27.05 9.45
CA PRO A 464 6.24 27.01 9.40
C PRO A 464 6.89 27.14 10.79
N GLU A 465 7.86 26.28 11.08
CA GLU A 465 8.66 26.42 12.29
C GLU A 465 9.58 27.64 12.20
N LYS A 466 9.35 28.66 13.05
CA LYS A 466 10.17 29.88 13.08
C LYS A 466 11.65 29.65 13.39
N LYS A 467 11.97 28.56 14.11
CA LYS A 467 13.33 28.21 14.55
C LYS A 467 13.56 26.70 14.37
N PHE A 468 13.53 26.24 13.12
CA PHE A 468 13.85 24.85 12.84
C PHE A 468 15.31 24.55 13.20
N LYS A 469 15.51 23.47 13.94
CA LYS A 469 16.83 22.87 14.17
C LYS A 469 16.76 21.39 13.81
N GLN A 470 17.61 20.98 12.89
CA GLN A 470 17.71 19.59 12.45
C GLN A 470 18.09 18.67 13.63
N ASN A 471 17.52 17.47 13.66
CA ASN A 471 17.75 16.42 14.68
C ASN A 471 17.53 16.87 16.14
N ALA A 472 16.87 18.01 16.35
CA ALA A 472 16.47 18.46 17.66
C ALA A 472 15.26 17.66 18.15
N ALA A 473 15.34 17.13 19.38
CA ALA A 473 14.23 16.49 20.10
C ALA A 473 13.58 17.48 21.09
N THR A 474 13.23 18.68 20.61
CA THR A 474 12.64 19.73 21.45
C THR A 474 11.12 19.57 21.58
N PRO A 475 10.51 19.91 22.73
CA PRO A 475 9.06 19.91 22.89
C PRO A 475 8.36 20.71 21.78
N GLY A 476 7.24 20.17 21.28
CA GLY A 476 6.40 20.78 20.25
C GLY A 476 6.84 20.50 18.81
N LYS A 477 8.04 19.96 18.59
CA LYS A 477 8.48 19.55 17.25
C LYS A 477 7.95 18.16 16.92
N PHE A 478 7.04 18.07 15.96
CA PHE A 478 6.34 16.83 15.60
C PHE A 478 7.32 15.67 15.34
N GLY A 479 7.21 14.60 16.13
CA GLY A 479 8.05 13.40 16.02
C GLY A 479 9.55 13.60 16.30
N GLY A 480 9.96 14.74 16.85
CA GLY A 480 11.37 15.09 17.06
C GLY A 480 12.13 14.11 17.96
N ALA A 481 11.50 13.52 18.98
CA ALA A 481 12.13 12.52 19.84
C ALA A 481 12.37 11.18 19.11
N THR A 482 11.63 10.91 18.04
CA THR A 482 11.84 9.76 17.14
C THR A 482 12.64 10.11 15.89
N GLY A 483 13.12 11.34 15.75
CA GLY A 483 14.03 11.77 14.68
C GLY A 483 13.37 12.44 13.46
N TRP A 484 12.09 12.80 13.52
CA TRP A 484 11.43 13.53 12.43
C TRP A 484 11.95 14.98 12.31
N ASN A 485 11.99 15.47 11.08
CA ASN A 485 12.56 16.76 10.67
C ASN A 485 11.70 17.43 9.59
N VAL A 486 10.42 17.67 9.87
CA VAL A 486 9.46 18.17 8.86
C VAL A 486 9.54 19.69 8.62
N GLY A 487 9.88 20.50 9.62
CA GLY A 487 9.97 21.96 9.48
C GLY A 487 8.63 22.70 9.58
N PHE A 488 7.61 22.04 10.13
CA PHE A 488 6.26 22.58 10.37
C PHE A 488 5.72 22.10 11.72
N VAL A 489 4.95 22.98 12.37
CA VAL A 489 3.98 22.59 13.38
C VAL A 489 2.73 22.10 12.65
N LEU A 490 2.26 20.90 13.00
CA LEU A 490 1.05 20.31 12.42
C LEU A 490 -0.16 20.60 13.31
N ASN A 491 -1.26 21.05 12.71
CA ASN A 491 -2.52 21.35 13.40
C ASN A 491 -2.38 22.32 14.57
N GLY A 492 -1.45 23.28 14.47
CA GLY A 492 -1.37 24.39 15.44
C GLY A 492 -2.64 25.24 15.45
N GLU A 493 -3.35 25.25 14.32
CA GLU A 493 -4.76 25.65 14.22
C GLU A 493 -5.59 24.46 13.69
N PRO A 494 -6.86 24.30 14.12
CA PRO A 494 -7.72 23.26 13.57
C PRO A 494 -7.95 23.45 12.07
N PRO A 495 -7.72 22.44 11.22
CA PRO A 495 -8.00 22.54 9.80
C PRO A 495 -9.51 22.67 9.55
N LYS A 496 -9.88 23.41 8.50
CA LYS A 496 -11.28 23.73 8.15
C LYS A 496 -11.85 22.78 7.10
N SER A 497 -11.00 22.09 6.33
CA SER A 497 -11.46 21.11 5.32
C SER A 497 -12.07 19.88 5.98
N LEU A 498 -12.96 19.19 5.25
CA LEU A 498 -13.62 17.97 5.73
C LEU A 498 -12.95 16.72 5.16
N PRO A 499 -12.84 15.63 5.94
CA PRO A 499 -12.31 14.39 5.42
C PRO A 499 -13.28 13.76 4.42
N PHE A 500 -12.75 13.09 3.39
CA PHE A 500 -13.53 12.21 2.54
C PHE A 500 -12.64 11.08 2.00
N GLY A 501 -13.26 9.97 1.62
CA GLY A 501 -12.67 8.97 0.75
C GLY A 501 -13.62 8.65 -0.38
N ARG A 502 -13.10 8.36 -1.58
CA ARG A 502 -13.92 8.00 -2.73
C ARG A 502 -13.16 7.18 -3.75
N LEU A 503 -13.88 6.40 -4.54
CA LEU A 503 -13.38 5.81 -5.78
C LEU A 503 -13.75 6.74 -6.93
N ILE A 504 -12.76 7.25 -7.66
CA ILE A 504 -12.97 8.05 -8.86
C ILE A 504 -12.65 7.19 -10.09
N ALA A 505 -13.55 7.19 -11.07
CA ALA A 505 -13.20 6.78 -12.43
C ALA A 505 -12.87 8.02 -13.26
N TRP A 506 -11.60 8.17 -13.58
CA TRP A 506 -11.05 9.30 -14.30
C TRP A 506 -10.86 8.98 -15.79
N ASP A 507 -11.31 9.86 -16.66
CA ASP A 507 -11.00 9.83 -18.09
C ASP A 507 -9.71 10.63 -18.33
N PRO A 508 -8.57 9.98 -18.63
CA PRO A 508 -7.29 10.67 -18.79
C PRO A 508 -7.21 11.49 -20.09
N VAL A 509 -8.04 11.18 -21.09
CA VAL A 509 -8.07 11.93 -22.36
C VAL A 509 -8.89 13.20 -22.19
N ARG A 510 -10.06 13.09 -21.55
CA ARG A 510 -10.95 14.24 -21.30
C ARG A 510 -10.60 15.03 -20.04
N GLN A 511 -9.67 14.52 -19.22
CA GLN A 511 -9.25 15.10 -17.95
C GLN A 511 -10.45 15.42 -17.04
N LYS A 512 -11.34 14.43 -16.87
CA LYS A 512 -12.56 14.60 -16.06
C LYS A 512 -13.00 13.30 -15.39
N GLU A 513 -13.72 13.45 -14.29
CA GLU A 513 -14.45 12.36 -13.63
C GLU A 513 -15.57 11.85 -14.55
N ALA A 514 -15.58 10.54 -14.79
CA ALA A 514 -16.68 9.84 -15.47
C ALA A 514 -17.78 9.44 -14.47
N TRP A 515 -17.37 8.95 -13.30
CA TRP A 515 -18.24 8.66 -12.15
C TRP A 515 -17.40 8.59 -10.87
N ARG A 516 -18.08 8.66 -9.71
CA ARG A 516 -17.46 8.42 -8.40
C ARG A 516 -18.36 7.62 -7.45
N VAL A 517 -17.74 6.99 -6.46
CA VAL A 517 -18.40 6.36 -5.30
C VAL A 517 -17.82 6.96 -4.02
N GLU A 518 -18.65 7.51 -3.14
CA GLU A 518 -18.21 8.05 -1.84
C GLU A 518 -18.09 6.94 -0.79
N TYR A 519 -17.10 7.09 0.08
CA TYR A 519 -16.84 6.20 1.22
C TYR A 519 -16.94 6.97 2.54
N PRO A 520 -17.31 6.30 3.65
CA PRO A 520 -17.45 6.93 4.96
C PRO A 520 -16.12 7.38 5.58
N SER A 521 -14.98 6.94 5.02
CA SER A 521 -13.64 7.27 5.52
C SER A 521 -12.67 7.45 4.35
N PRO A 522 -11.62 8.29 4.50
CA PRO A 522 -10.43 8.23 3.64
C PRO A 522 -9.69 6.89 3.80
N TRP A 523 -8.58 6.74 3.07
CA TRP A 523 -7.63 5.63 3.22
C TRP A 523 -8.18 4.26 2.79
N ASN A 524 -8.98 4.25 1.71
CA ASN A 524 -9.49 3.02 1.10
C ASN A 524 -8.41 2.38 0.21
N GLY A 525 -8.52 1.06 0.01
CA GLY A 525 -7.49 0.28 -0.64
C GLY A 525 -7.38 0.49 -2.15
N GLY A 526 -6.34 -0.12 -2.71
CA GLY A 526 -6.07 -0.07 -4.14
C GLY A 526 -7.11 -0.82 -4.98
N THR A 527 -7.08 -0.56 -6.28
CA THR A 527 -8.03 -1.08 -7.25
C THR A 527 -7.42 -2.15 -8.15
N LEU A 528 -8.30 -3.02 -8.65
CA LEU A 528 -8.07 -3.99 -9.71
C LEU A 528 -9.19 -3.84 -10.74
N THR A 529 -8.91 -3.86 -12.03
CA THR A 529 -9.95 -3.87 -13.07
C THR A 529 -9.78 -5.04 -14.03
N THR A 530 -10.88 -5.51 -14.64
CA THR A 530 -10.86 -6.70 -15.49
C THR A 530 -11.64 -6.50 -16.79
N ALA A 531 -11.36 -7.35 -17.79
CA ALA A 531 -12.10 -7.43 -19.04
C ALA A 531 -13.56 -7.88 -18.86
N GLY A 532 -13.94 -8.33 -17.66
CA GLY A 532 -15.31 -8.64 -17.26
C GLY A 532 -16.16 -7.41 -16.93
N ASN A 533 -15.72 -6.19 -17.27
CA ASN A 533 -16.39 -4.92 -16.95
C ASN A 533 -16.53 -4.67 -15.44
N LEU A 534 -15.49 -5.01 -14.67
CA LEU A 534 -15.46 -4.89 -13.21
C LEU A 534 -14.31 -4.03 -12.71
N VAL A 535 -14.54 -3.41 -11.54
CA VAL A 535 -13.51 -2.79 -10.69
C VAL A 535 -13.67 -3.35 -9.28
N PHE A 536 -12.62 -3.93 -8.73
CA PHE A 536 -12.57 -4.43 -7.37
C PHE A 536 -11.81 -3.45 -6.48
N GLN A 537 -12.32 -3.21 -5.27
CA GLN A 537 -11.65 -2.36 -4.28
C GLN A 537 -11.98 -2.81 -2.85
N GLY A 538 -10.98 -2.79 -1.97
CA GLY A 538 -11.19 -2.91 -0.53
C GLY A 538 -11.43 -1.55 0.13
N THR A 539 -12.24 -1.50 1.20
CA THR A 539 -12.64 -0.26 1.86
C THR A 539 -12.10 -0.16 3.29
N ALA A 540 -11.93 1.07 3.78
CA ALA A 540 -11.48 1.34 5.14
C ALA A 540 -12.47 0.82 6.22
N ASP A 541 -13.76 0.72 5.88
CA ASP A 541 -14.81 0.18 6.75
C ASP A 541 -14.92 -1.36 6.74
N GLY A 542 -13.98 -2.05 6.07
CA GLY A 542 -13.81 -3.49 6.16
C GLY A 542 -14.72 -4.29 5.24
N ARG A 543 -14.86 -3.83 3.99
CA ARG A 543 -15.52 -4.56 2.90
C ARG A 543 -14.57 -4.76 1.73
N PHE A 544 -14.85 -5.78 0.93
CA PHE A 544 -14.30 -5.95 -0.41
C PHE A 544 -15.45 -5.90 -1.41
N VAL A 545 -15.37 -4.99 -2.38
CA VAL A 545 -16.48 -4.60 -3.25
C VAL A 545 -16.10 -4.75 -4.71
N ALA A 546 -17.05 -5.18 -5.54
CA ALA A 546 -16.94 -5.17 -6.99
C ALA A 546 -17.98 -4.20 -7.59
N TYR A 547 -17.50 -3.30 -8.45
CA TYR A 547 -18.29 -2.28 -9.14
C TYR A 547 -18.36 -2.56 -10.64
N ASP A 548 -19.45 -2.14 -11.27
CA ASP A 548 -19.50 -2.00 -12.73
C ASP A 548 -18.50 -0.91 -13.18
N ALA A 549 -17.60 -1.28 -14.08
CA ALA A 549 -16.50 -0.40 -14.49
C ALA A 549 -16.94 0.88 -15.22
N LYS A 550 -18.12 0.87 -15.87
CA LYS A 550 -18.62 2.01 -16.64
C LYS A 550 -19.45 2.98 -15.80
N THR A 551 -20.07 2.51 -14.73
CA THR A 551 -21.09 3.27 -14.00
C THR A 551 -20.79 3.45 -12.51
N GLY A 552 -19.85 2.69 -11.94
CA GLY A 552 -19.57 2.73 -10.50
C GLY A 552 -20.63 2.06 -9.63
N LYS A 553 -21.63 1.40 -10.23
CA LYS A 553 -22.67 0.68 -9.49
C LYS A 553 -22.05 -0.51 -8.74
N ALA A 554 -22.25 -0.61 -7.42
CA ALA A 554 -21.88 -1.79 -6.66
C ALA A 554 -22.70 -3.01 -7.12
N LEU A 555 -22.02 -4.11 -7.44
CA LEU A 555 -22.61 -5.35 -7.95
C LEU A 555 -22.47 -6.51 -6.96
N TRP A 556 -21.47 -6.46 -6.09
CA TRP A 556 -21.17 -7.46 -5.07
C TRP A 556 -20.32 -6.85 -3.96
N GLU A 557 -20.52 -7.29 -2.73
CA GLU A 557 -19.65 -6.97 -1.60
C GLU A 557 -19.61 -8.09 -0.56
N THR A 558 -18.54 -8.15 0.23
CA THR A 558 -18.40 -9.07 1.36
C THR A 558 -17.59 -8.41 2.48
N PRO A 559 -17.86 -8.68 3.76
CA PRO A 559 -17.05 -8.16 4.86
C PRO A 559 -15.68 -8.84 4.94
N THR A 560 -14.65 -8.07 5.31
CA THR A 560 -13.28 -8.54 5.51
C THR A 560 -12.81 -8.45 6.96
N GLY A 561 -13.71 -8.04 7.86
CA GLY A 561 -13.44 -7.90 9.30
C GLY A 561 -12.75 -6.58 9.64
N THR A 562 -11.56 -6.36 9.09
CA THR A 562 -10.78 -5.13 9.25
C THR A 562 -10.70 -4.35 7.94
N GLY A 563 -10.32 -3.07 8.03
CA GLY A 563 -10.15 -2.18 6.88
C GLY A 563 -9.08 -2.68 5.90
N VAL A 564 -9.28 -2.39 4.62
CA VAL A 564 -8.45 -2.90 3.53
C VAL A 564 -7.72 -1.76 2.85
N VAL A 565 -6.40 -1.90 2.69
CA VAL A 565 -5.52 -0.91 2.06
C VAL A 565 -4.77 -1.46 0.83
N ALA A 566 -4.44 -2.75 0.79
CA ALA A 566 -3.81 -3.35 -0.39
C ALA A 566 -4.74 -3.37 -1.63
N ALA A 567 -4.15 -3.58 -2.80
CA ALA A 567 -4.89 -3.92 -4.01
C ALA A 567 -5.06 -5.44 -4.16
N ALA A 568 -6.14 -5.86 -4.82
CA ALA A 568 -6.38 -7.25 -5.20
C ALA A 568 -5.58 -7.66 -6.44
N SER A 569 -5.42 -8.98 -6.64
CA SER A 569 -4.98 -9.59 -7.89
C SER A 569 -5.97 -10.67 -8.33
N THR A 570 -5.97 -11.00 -9.64
CA THR A 570 -6.81 -12.08 -10.19
C THR A 570 -5.99 -12.94 -11.15
N TYR A 571 -6.28 -14.23 -11.16
CA TYR A 571 -5.49 -15.25 -11.88
C TYR A 571 -6.36 -16.46 -12.22
N MET A 572 -5.92 -17.27 -13.19
CA MET A 572 -6.55 -18.52 -13.60
C MET A 572 -5.80 -19.71 -13.01
N LEU A 573 -6.52 -20.64 -12.39
CA LEU A 573 -6.00 -21.96 -12.03
C LEU A 573 -6.97 -23.04 -12.49
N ASP A 574 -6.46 -23.98 -13.26
CA ASP A 574 -7.20 -25.18 -13.68
C ASP A 574 -8.57 -24.84 -14.33
N GLY A 575 -8.61 -23.74 -15.10
CA GLY A 575 -9.83 -23.27 -15.78
C GLY A 575 -10.78 -22.43 -14.92
N VAL A 576 -10.42 -22.12 -13.67
CA VAL A 576 -11.20 -21.28 -12.74
C VAL A 576 -10.49 -19.97 -12.47
N GLN A 577 -11.22 -18.85 -12.58
CA GLN A 577 -10.75 -17.53 -12.21
C GLN A 577 -10.91 -17.30 -10.71
N TYR A 578 -9.84 -16.84 -10.07
CA TYR A 578 -9.80 -16.45 -8.67
C TYR A 578 -9.51 -14.95 -8.54
N VAL A 579 -10.00 -14.33 -7.47
CA VAL A 579 -9.65 -12.97 -7.06
C VAL A 579 -9.17 -13.03 -5.61
N SER A 580 -7.98 -12.51 -5.35
CA SER A 580 -7.35 -12.56 -4.03
C SER A 580 -6.98 -11.17 -3.53
N ILE A 581 -7.19 -10.93 -2.24
CA ILE A 581 -6.87 -9.67 -1.59
C ILE A 581 -6.25 -9.93 -0.21
N ALA A 582 -5.13 -9.27 0.06
CA ALA A 582 -4.48 -9.31 1.36
C ALA A 582 -5.02 -8.16 2.22
N VAL A 583 -5.55 -8.49 3.38
CA VAL A 583 -6.25 -7.55 4.25
C VAL A 583 -5.50 -7.42 5.56
N GLY A 584 -5.19 -6.18 5.93
CA GLY A 584 -4.61 -5.81 7.22
C GLY A 584 -4.58 -4.30 7.33
N TRP A 585 -5.38 -3.75 8.25
CA TRP A 585 -5.52 -2.30 8.40
C TRP A 585 -4.22 -1.67 8.90
N GLY A 586 -3.82 -0.56 8.27
CA GLY A 586 -2.59 0.14 8.62
C GLY A 586 -2.15 1.19 7.61
N GLY A 587 -0.84 1.37 7.51
CA GLY A 587 -0.24 2.55 6.89
C GLY A 587 -0.36 3.77 7.81
N VAL A 588 0.19 4.92 7.39
CA VAL A 588 0.32 6.11 8.25
C VAL A 588 -1.00 6.58 8.88
N TYR A 589 -2.11 6.58 8.13
CA TYR A 589 -3.43 6.92 8.69
C TYR A 589 -3.97 5.81 9.60
N GLY A 590 -3.82 4.55 9.17
CA GLY A 590 -4.33 3.37 9.87
C GLY A 590 -3.60 3.04 11.18
N MET A 591 -2.52 3.74 11.52
CA MET A 591 -1.92 3.66 12.87
C MET A 591 -2.84 4.25 13.93
N ALA A 592 -3.36 5.46 13.69
CA ALA A 592 -4.11 6.24 14.67
C ALA A 592 -5.62 6.25 14.43
N GLN A 593 -6.09 5.96 13.22
CA GLN A 593 -7.51 5.99 12.85
C GLN A 593 -8.00 4.63 12.37
N ARG A 594 -9.32 4.43 12.37
CA ARG A 594 -10.01 3.28 11.76
C ARG A 594 -11.46 3.62 11.43
N ALA A 595 -12.06 2.87 10.50
CA ALA A 595 -13.47 3.02 10.12
C ALA A 595 -14.33 1.77 10.41
N THR A 596 -13.81 0.82 11.17
CA THR A 596 -14.53 -0.37 11.65
C THR A 596 -14.26 -0.59 13.14
N GLU A 597 -15.23 -1.16 13.85
CA GLU A 597 -15.07 -1.56 15.26
C GLU A 597 -14.62 -3.02 15.41
N ARG A 598 -14.26 -3.67 14.30
CA ARG A 598 -13.75 -5.03 14.24
C ARG A 598 -12.28 -5.03 13.80
N GLN A 599 -11.54 -5.99 14.32
CA GLN A 599 -10.17 -6.31 13.96
C GLN A 599 -10.06 -7.79 13.60
N SER A 600 -9.08 -8.08 12.75
CA SER A 600 -8.64 -9.43 12.41
C SER A 600 -7.13 -9.39 12.25
N PRO A 601 -6.41 -10.51 12.44
CA PRO A 601 -5.03 -10.59 11.98
C PRO A 601 -4.99 -10.35 10.47
N GLY A 602 -3.81 -9.99 9.97
CA GLY A 602 -3.57 -9.91 8.53
C GLY A 602 -4.00 -11.22 7.86
N THR A 603 -4.83 -11.13 6.83
CA THR A 603 -5.46 -12.32 6.22
C THR A 603 -5.55 -12.15 4.71
N VAL A 604 -5.16 -13.18 3.95
CA VAL A 604 -5.49 -13.26 2.52
C VAL A 604 -6.87 -13.88 2.38
N TYR A 605 -7.74 -13.22 1.61
CA TYR A 605 -9.05 -13.73 1.22
C TYR A 605 -9.03 -14.04 -0.27
N THR A 606 -9.52 -15.23 -0.64
CA THR A 606 -9.58 -15.65 -2.04
C THR A 606 -10.97 -16.10 -2.43
N PHE A 607 -11.45 -15.54 -3.54
CA PHE A 607 -12.80 -15.69 -4.03
C PHE A 607 -12.81 -16.31 -5.43
N ALA A 608 -13.87 -17.06 -5.72
CA ALA A 608 -14.20 -17.56 -7.06
C ALA A 608 -15.72 -17.70 -7.18
N LEU A 609 -16.22 -17.89 -8.40
CA LEU A 609 -17.65 -18.13 -8.60
C LEU A 609 -18.10 -19.35 -7.82
N ASN A 610 -19.20 -19.19 -7.08
CA ASN A 610 -19.83 -20.22 -6.24
C ASN A 610 -18.94 -20.75 -5.10
N GLY A 611 -17.95 -19.97 -4.64
CA GLY A 611 -17.22 -20.29 -3.41
C GLY A 611 -18.16 -20.35 -2.20
N LYS A 612 -17.92 -21.31 -1.29
CA LYS A 612 -18.79 -21.61 -0.13
C LYS A 612 -18.06 -21.70 1.20
N ALA A 613 -16.78 -21.33 1.24
CA ALA A 613 -16.06 -21.32 2.51
C ALA A 613 -16.71 -20.30 3.47
N PRO A 614 -16.82 -20.63 4.77
CA PRO A 614 -17.31 -19.68 5.75
C PRO A 614 -16.31 -18.54 5.93
N LEU A 615 -16.82 -17.33 6.17
CA LEU A 615 -15.98 -16.21 6.61
C LEU A 615 -15.34 -16.53 7.97
N PRO A 616 -14.11 -16.07 8.23
CA PRO A 616 -13.49 -16.19 9.54
C PRO A 616 -14.26 -15.35 10.58
N GLU A 617 -14.07 -15.67 11.86
CA GLU A 617 -14.60 -14.83 12.93
C GLU A 617 -13.85 -13.49 13.00
N PHE A 618 -14.61 -12.41 13.21
CA PHE A 618 -14.09 -11.08 13.39
C PHE A 618 -14.26 -10.66 14.85
N VAL A 619 -13.18 -10.16 15.46
CA VAL A 619 -13.19 -9.78 16.87
C VAL A 619 -13.40 -8.27 16.98
N LYS A 620 -14.15 -7.80 17.98
CA LYS A 620 -14.24 -6.35 18.23
C LYS A 620 -12.89 -5.81 18.73
N TYR A 621 -12.60 -4.55 18.43
CA TYR A 621 -11.54 -3.84 19.14
C TYR A 621 -11.86 -3.82 20.63
N GLN A 622 -10.88 -4.23 21.44
CA GLN A 622 -10.99 -4.17 22.89
C GLN A 622 -10.62 -2.74 23.33
N THR A 623 -11.58 -2.03 23.91
CA THR A 623 -11.40 -0.68 24.45
C THR A 623 -12.01 -0.63 25.84
N GLU A 624 -11.36 0.05 26.79
CA GLU A 624 -11.89 0.24 28.16
C GLU A 624 -12.84 1.45 28.29
N GLY A 625 -13.33 1.94 27.14
CA GLY A 625 -13.97 3.26 27.06
C GLY A 625 -12.97 4.40 27.18
N LEU A 626 -13.48 5.64 27.20
CA LEU A 626 -12.65 6.84 27.29
C LEU A 626 -12.02 6.94 28.70
N ILE A 627 -10.69 6.94 28.75
CA ILE A 627 -9.89 6.89 29.99
C ILE A 627 -10.34 7.91 31.02
N GLN A 628 -10.39 7.51 32.29
CA GLN A 628 -10.77 8.36 33.42
C GLN A 628 -10.03 7.95 34.70
N GLY A 629 -9.87 8.89 35.62
CA GLY A 629 -9.41 8.62 36.98
C GLY A 629 -7.89 8.59 37.16
N VAL A 630 -7.09 8.86 36.12
CA VAL A 630 -5.65 9.12 36.29
C VAL A 630 -5.49 10.47 36.97
N LYS A 631 -4.71 10.55 38.05
CA LYS A 631 -4.43 11.83 38.73
C LYS A 631 -3.45 12.65 37.91
N TYR A 632 -3.72 13.95 37.73
CA TYR A 632 -2.83 14.87 37.03
C TYR A 632 -3.00 16.32 37.52
N ASP A 633 -2.00 17.17 37.27
CA ASP A 633 -2.12 18.63 37.44
C ASP A 633 -2.53 19.25 36.09
N PRO A 634 -3.69 19.94 36.00
CA PRO A 634 -4.09 20.64 34.78
C PRO A 634 -3.07 21.67 34.27
N LYS A 635 -2.19 22.20 35.12
CA LYS A 635 -1.12 23.13 34.73
C LYS A 635 -0.05 22.48 33.87
N ASP A 636 0.12 21.16 33.95
CA ASP A 636 1.11 20.41 33.18
C ASP A 636 0.63 20.09 31.75
N VAL A 637 -0.67 20.25 31.46
CA VAL A 637 -1.26 19.90 30.15
C VAL A 637 -0.58 20.60 28.96
N PRO A 638 -0.27 21.92 28.99
CA PRO A 638 0.37 22.58 27.85
C PRO A 638 1.77 22.03 27.53
N GLU A 639 2.60 21.79 28.55
CA GLU A 639 3.94 21.23 28.35
C GLU A 639 3.87 19.74 27.99
N GLY A 640 2.94 19.00 28.61
CA GLY A 640 2.60 17.63 28.24
C GLY A 640 2.18 17.49 26.78
N THR A 641 1.43 18.46 26.25
CA THR A 641 1.05 18.52 24.83
C THR A 641 2.30 18.60 23.96
N ALA A 642 3.20 19.53 24.26
CA ALA A 642 4.43 19.72 23.50
C ALA A 642 5.34 18.46 23.53
N LEU A 643 5.47 17.81 24.68
CA LEU A 643 6.21 16.56 24.82
C LEU A 643 5.56 15.41 24.04
N TYR A 644 4.23 15.28 24.13
CA TYR A 644 3.47 14.26 23.42
C TYR A 644 3.57 14.42 21.90
N VAL A 645 3.48 15.65 21.38
CA VAL A 645 3.67 15.96 19.95
C VAL A 645 5.06 15.52 19.49
N ALA A 646 6.09 15.70 20.32
CA ALA A 646 7.45 15.32 19.98
C ALA A 646 7.74 13.82 20.06
N ALA A 647 7.05 13.08 20.93
CA ALA A 647 7.39 11.69 21.25
C ALA A 647 6.36 10.65 20.81
N CYS A 648 5.06 10.97 20.80
CA CYS A 648 3.99 9.97 20.78
C CYS A 648 3.01 10.13 19.62
N ALA A 649 2.76 11.38 19.19
CA ALA A 649 1.69 11.71 18.24
C ALA A 649 1.83 11.03 16.87
N THR A 650 3.04 10.74 16.42
CA THR A 650 3.33 10.07 15.14
C THR A 650 2.73 8.65 15.04
N CYS A 651 2.56 7.97 16.17
CA CYS A 651 2.05 6.60 16.22
C CYS A 651 0.68 6.49 16.89
N HIS A 652 0.45 7.23 17.98
CA HIS A 652 -0.73 7.07 18.83
C HIS A 652 -1.90 8.01 18.48
N GLY A 653 -1.69 8.99 17.61
CA GLY A 653 -2.66 10.04 17.32
C GLY A 653 -2.95 10.93 18.54
N VAL A 654 -4.06 11.65 18.52
CA VAL A 654 -4.52 12.50 19.62
C VAL A 654 -5.37 11.66 20.61
N PRO A 655 -5.03 11.60 21.91
CA PRO A 655 -5.75 10.78 22.88
C PRO A 655 -7.25 11.08 22.94
N GLY A 656 -8.09 10.05 22.78
CA GLY A 656 -9.55 10.15 22.89
C GLY A 656 -10.25 10.76 21.67
N VAL A 657 -9.62 11.73 21.00
CA VAL A 657 -10.12 12.34 19.74
C VAL A 657 -10.01 11.32 18.61
N ASP A 658 -8.85 10.71 18.46
CA ASP A 658 -8.64 9.62 17.50
C ASP A 658 -9.06 8.31 18.11
N LYS A 659 -9.66 7.42 17.32
CA LYS A 659 -10.15 6.13 17.83
C LYS A 659 -9.04 5.12 18.12
N GLY A 660 -7.85 5.31 17.55
CA GLY A 660 -6.82 4.29 17.44
C GLY A 660 -7.05 3.40 16.23
N GLY A 661 -5.96 2.92 15.64
CA GLY A 661 -5.98 2.01 14.49
C GLY A 661 -5.33 0.69 14.83
N ASN A 662 -4.28 0.33 14.09
CA ASN A 662 -3.43 -0.81 14.42
C ASN A 662 -2.39 -0.50 15.51
N VAL A 663 -2.27 0.77 15.91
CA VAL A 663 -1.64 1.22 17.16
C VAL A 663 -2.73 1.69 18.11
N ARG A 664 -2.62 1.32 19.40
CA ARG A 664 -3.62 1.68 20.41
C ARG A 664 -3.58 3.19 20.68
N ASN A 665 -4.74 3.84 20.68
CA ASN A 665 -4.84 5.22 21.13
C ASN A 665 -4.82 5.28 22.66
N LEU A 666 -4.00 6.17 23.23
CA LEU A 666 -3.78 6.25 24.68
C LEU A 666 -4.98 6.79 25.47
N GLY A 667 -6.00 7.33 24.79
CA GLY A 667 -7.27 7.72 25.42
C GLY A 667 -8.24 6.55 25.66
N TYR A 668 -7.94 5.35 25.16
CA TYR A 668 -8.82 4.18 25.23
C TYR A 668 -8.14 2.95 25.86
N VAL A 669 -7.03 3.15 26.58
CA VAL A 669 -6.31 2.10 27.33
C VAL A 669 -6.72 2.12 28.82
N PRO A 670 -6.49 1.03 29.57
CA PRO A 670 -6.67 1.00 31.02
C PRO A 670 -5.96 2.17 31.71
N ALA A 671 -6.61 2.78 32.69
CA ALA A 671 -6.03 3.88 33.47
C ALA A 671 -4.70 3.51 34.14
N GLU A 672 -4.52 2.25 34.50
CA GLU A 672 -3.28 1.72 35.08
C GLU A 672 -2.08 1.80 34.11
N GLU A 673 -2.30 1.62 32.79
CA GLU A 673 -1.24 1.75 31.79
C GLU A 673 -0.72 3.20 31.75
N ILE A 674 -1.62 4.18 31.83
CA ILE A 674 -1.23 5.59 31.84
C ILE A 674 -0.66 5.99 33.19
N ALA A 675 -1.23 5.55 34.32
CA ALA A 675 -0.67 5.83 35.65
C ALA A 675 0.77 5.30 35.81
N ASN A 676 1.09 4.19 35.15
CA ASN A 676 2.42 3.56 35.16
C ASN A 676 3.21 3.77 33.85
N LEU A 677 2.90 4.83 33.08
CA LEU A 677 3.45 5.06 31.75
C LEU A 677 4.99 4.98 31.68
N LYS A 678 5.69 5.38 32.75
CA LYS A 678 7.17 5.29 32.84
C LYS A 678 7.71 3.87 32.63
N ASN A 679 6.98 2.85 33.12
CA ASN A 679 7.36 1.44 32.98
C ASN A 679 7.15 0.92 31.54
N ILE A 680 6.42 1.67 30.71
CA ILE A 680 6.15 1.36 29.31
C ILE A 680 7.14 2.10 28.40
N VAL A 681 7.38 3.39 28.65
CA VAL A 681 8.20 4.22 27.76
C VAL A 681 9.71 4.06 28.01
N PHE A 682 10.12 3.59 29.18
CA PHE A 682 11.53 3.31 29.50
C PHE A 682 11.77 1.81 29.58
N LYS A 683 12.47 1.27 28.58
CA LYS A 683 12.80 -0.17 28.48
C LYS A 683 11.59 -1.09 28.70
N GLY A 684 10.41 -0.64 28.24
CA GLY A 684 9.15 -1.28 28.59
C GLY A 684 8.86 -2.59 27.84
N PRO A 685 7.72 -3.24 28.18
CA PRO A 685 7.41 -4.60 27.75
C PRO A 685 6.90 -4.72 26.31
N PHE A 686 6.72 -3.62 25.58
CA PHE A 686 6.18 -3.61 24.22
C PHE A 686 7.24 -3.34 23.13
N ARG A 687 8.52 -3.39 23.48
CA ARG A 687 9.65 -3.15 22.55
C ARG A 687 9.67 -4.15 21.39
N ASP A 688 9.35 -5.42 21.68
CA ASP A 688 9.18 -6.50 20.71
C ASP A 688 7.98 -6.28 19.75
N LYS A 689 7.05 -5.39 20.11
CA LYS A 689 5.91 -4.96 19.27
C LYS A 689 6.17 -3.65 18.53
N GLY A 690 7.35 -3.05 18.72
CA GLY A 690 7.76 -1.80 18.08
C GLY A 690 7.51 -0.52 18.88
N MET A 691 7.17 -0.61 20.17
CA MET A 691 7.18 0.55 21.05
C MET A 691 8.62 1.01 21.32
N PRO A 692 9.00 2.25 20.98
CA PRO A 692 10.38 2.71 21.15
C PRO A 692 10.76 2.89 22.63
N ASP A 693 12.06 2.74 22.92
CA ASP A 693 12.62 3.15 24.21
C ASP A 693 12.93 4.66 24.20
N PHE A 694 12.37 5.37 25.17
CA PHE A 694 12.58 6.80 25.35
C PHE A 694 13.65 7.13 26.40
N THR A 695 14.40 6.13 26.89
CA THR A 695 15.51 6.35 27.81
C THR A 695 16.50 7.36 27.23
N GLY A 696 16.80 8.44 27.98
CA GLY A 696 17.68 9.52 27.53
C GLY A 696 17.04 10.52 26.56
N LYS A 697 15.79 10.27 26.13
CA LYS A 697 14.97 11.18 25.32
C LYS A 697 13.87 11.88 26.11
N LEU A 698 13.37 11.21 27.14
CA LEU A 698 12.42 11.74 28.13
C LEU A 698 12.96 11.51 29.54
N THR A 699 12.58 12.38 30.47
CA THR A 699 12.78 12.21 31.92
C THR A 699 11.50 11.71 32.59
N GLU A 700 11.59 11.23 33.84
CA GLU A 700 10.38 10.87 34.61
C GLU A 700 9.41 12.05 34.79
N ALA A 701 9.93 13.28 34.93
CA ALA A 701 9.12 14.48 35.03
C ALA A 701 8.36 14.77 33.72
N ASP A 702 8.98 14.51 32.57
CA ASP A 702 8.31 14.65 31.27
C ASP A 702 7.15 13.66 31.14
N VAL A 703 7.33 12.43 31.64
CA VAL A 703 6.28 11.41 31.63
C VAL A 703 5.05 11.85 32.44
N VAL A 704 5.24 12.50 33.60
CA VAL A 704 4.13 13.05 34.40
C VAL A 704 3.33 14.09 33.61
N LYS A 705 4.00 14.95 32.85
CA LYS A 705 3.34 15.96 32.02
C LYS A 705 2.60 15.31 30.84
N ILE A 706 3.18 14.28 30.23
CA ILE A 706 2.51 13.49 29.18
C ILE A 706 1.25 12.82 29.73
N GLN A 707 1.29 12.23 30.93
CA GLN A 707 0.12 11.67 31.61
C GLN A 707 -0.98 12.73 31.80
N ALA A 708 -0.59 13.94 32.22
CA ALA A 708 -1.50 15.06 32.37
C ALA A 708 -2.20 15.43 31.05
N PHE A 709 -1.45 15.49 29.94
CA PHE A 709 -2.03 15.73 28.63
C PHE A 709 -3.01 14.62 28.19
N ILE A 710 -2.65 13.35 28.36
CA ILE A 710 -3.50 12.21 27.97
C ILE A 710 -4.85 12.25 28.70
N GLN A 711 -4.80 12.34 30.04
CA GLN A 711 -6.02 12.36 30.86
C GLN A 711 -6.81 13.66 30.66
N GLY A 712 -6.12 14.81 30.64
CA GLY A 712 -6.77 16.11 30.46
C GLY A 712 -7.48 16.25 29.11
N THR A 713 -6.91 15.69 28.04
CA THR A 713 -7.57 15.66 26.72
C THR A 713 -8.83 14.80 26.76
N ALA A 714 -8.76 13.60 27.36
CA ALA A 714 -9.92 12.73 27.52
C ALA A 714 -11.04 13.39 28.34
N ASP A 715 -10.70 14.14 29.40
CA ASP A 715 -11.69 14.85 30.20
C ASP A 715 -12.32 16.04 29.47
N ALA A 716 -11.55 16.74 28.62
CA ALA A 716 -12.04 17.87 27.83
C ALA A 716 -13.10 17.47 26.79
N ILE A 717 -12.98 16.28 26.19
CA ILE A 717 -13.90 15.78 25.16
C ILE A 717 -15.01 14.89 25.70
N ARG A 718 -14.98 14.55 27.00
CA ARG A 718 -15.96 13.65 27.61
C ARG A 718 -17.36 14.23 27.44
N PRO A 719 -18.34 13.46 26.93
CA PRO A 719 -19.71 13.94 26.81
C PRO A 719 -20.21 14.44 28.16
N LYS A 720 -20.68 15.69 28.21
CA LYS A 720 -21.37 16.22 29.39
C LYS A 720 -22.67 15.45 29.54
N LYS A 721 -22.86 14.84 30.72
CA LYS A 721 -24.08 14.11 31.07
C LYS A 721 -25.30 15.02 31.12
#